data_AF-A0A523EK32-F1
#
_entry.id   AF-A0A523EK32-F1
#
_cell.length_a   1.000
_cell.length_b   1.000
_cell.length_c   1.000
_cell.angle_alpha   90.00
_cell.angle_beta   90.00
_cell.angle_gamma   90.00
#
_symmetry.space_group_name_H-M   'P 1'
#
loop_
_entity.id
_entity.type
_entity.pdbx_description
1 polymer ?
#
loop_
_entity_poly.entity_id
_entity_poly.type
_entity_poly.pdbx_seq_one_letter_code
_entity_poly.pdbx_strand_id
1 'polypeptide(L)'
;MNLPVDVKIDDYSLAMKMKRSLTLGHYFAFLDAKADPARGRVSRLLVKPTQSHRVIPLVGESFSVAGMTLTPRKRAIDPLGAVVTDRDLYRAEQDTVYLFVAMPEPPKGLALVVEWNGEPLTSRTLDLEDGVGMETLSMLLPGDYQAQLSVDGQKIGTPVDFTVAEYTLAPLTGRLVSHELDRSDETLRFEVAVESYQVPFDGELEVSLVDKIREVSSTRLSAEGPGRYVGRLRMKGDGPFRLQLVSTEDAERVAQVAIPGSRASERDMTVIGELGKEQLFSMMPQPDAFPLRGGFLTQGDFLATPLVVEQPVSDRFVLHAKHDLQSVCLVVLDLASGEMSVIHHGDAKAGDDIVVDTESSICTVFAGAVVKGKPFEGYSSFFRPGHLTLELEVPETVRPGDELSVQLVCKGASKAVPVLLAVRDHRLTAADRPSVSLGASAKKAIDTATEGMDEGFFDNDALLPPPPTLLRAMAVEYAGGGFLDAEEDSMALCCGTGAVDLAESVTRAVYEEEVSQSLIEPPRSDFPSVLFYGLVPVSGSREVTIPVGDTLGSFAVEAFALIDGDWTDARSTVVVDKPVRVDLELPPAVHKDDRVVGRLRASTSSGRGKVRLTRDGAPVTLRGIDGDVVETPAELELEVVPGTYVAIVEDLTSGDTDAVEITVGEPGVLKSYVKELGLLLASDHITLDSADALTLRVLPAVDESFQCLLTATAGYAHLCCEQTAAKILAATFMYLASESDSERRTAKEIILAGIEREKKMIRPGRGFVMYPETDGVNDYYSRATVRYLWNLHQLGKISELSSDLRRAASEGTALADQAAEAHGIERLPQHIQTAADACAAATSGDASSAEKYFAEALDFSGDDVTVREIPGRVDSRATLAYAAASFIAMSQLEKGVRLANQVTRQFNDQGRLYSTLDSVAAIVLMIQLRSSGLVSGEGRLRVNGKEMTVLDATSLSDQIESVS
;
A
#
# COMPACT_ATOMS: atom_id res chain seq x y z
N MET A 1 -26.82 13.52 -8.87
CA MET A 1 -26.84 12.27 -9.66
C MET A 1 -26.42 12.63 -11.08
N ASN A 2 -25.34 12.03 -11.57
CA ASN A 2 -24.86 12.27 -12.94
C ASN A 2 -25.69 11.42 -13.90
N LEU A 3 -26.22 12.02 -14.97
CA LEU A 3 -26.92 11.25 -16.00
C LEU A 3 -25.95 10.29 -16.71
N PRO A 4 -26.38 9.09 -17.12
CA PRO A 4 -25.56 8.13 -17.87
C PRO A 4 -25.32 8.56 -19.32
N VAL A 5 -25.85 9.71 -19.74
CA VAL A 5 -25.78 10.25 -21.10
C VAL A 5 -25.48 11.74 -21.07
N ASP A 6 -24.80 12.22 -22.10
CA ASP A 6 -24.77 13.63 -22.46
C ASP A 6 -25.90 13.94 -23.44
N VAL A 7 -26.66 15.00 -23.16
CA VAL A 7 -27.85 15.38 -23.91
C VAL A 7 -27.56 16.59 -24.77
N LYS A 8 -27.66 16.45 -26.10
CA LYS A 8 -27.64 17.57 -27.05
C LYS A 8 -29.06 17.84 -27.53
N ILE A 9 -29.57 19.05 -27.31
CA ILE A 9 -30.92 19.44 -27.73
C ILE A 9 -30.86 20.10 -29.11
N ASP A 10 -31.52 19.46 -30.09
CA ASP A 10 -31.62 19.95 -31.46
C ASP A 10 -32.90 20.81 -31.66
N ASP A 11 -34.00 20.45 -30.97
CA ASP A 11 -35.26 21.21 -30.93
C ASP A 11 -35.90 21.04 -29.55
N TYR A 12 -35.87 22.11 -28.75
CA TYR A 12 -36.38 22.11 -27.38
C TYR A 12 -37.88 21.76 -27.27
N SER A 13 -38.69 22.17 -28.25
CA SER A 13 -40.14 21.92 -28.22
C SER A 13 -40.46 20.46 -28.51
N LEU A 14 -39.72 19.84 -29.44
CA LEU A 14 -39.81 18.41 -29.71
C LEU A 14 -39.22 17.59 -28.55
N ALA A 15 -38.09 18.03 -27.99
CA ALA A 15 -37.45 17.42 -26.83
C ALA A 15 -38.40 17.34 -25.62
N MET A 16 -39.12 18.44 -25.32
CA MET A 16 -40.13 18.47 -24.25
C MET A 16 -41.29 17.49 -24.47
N LYS A 17 -41.69 17.25 -25.73
CA LYS A 17 -42.71 16.24 -26.05
C LYS A 17 -42.14 14.84 -25.87
N MET A 18 -40.91 14.62 -26.35
CA MET A 18 -40.21 13.34 -26.29
C MET A 18 -39.92 12.90 -24.85
N LYS A 19 -39.60 13.84 -23.96
CA LYS A 19 -39.34 13.58 -22.54
C LYS A 19 -40.43 12.80 -21.82
N ARG A 20 -41.70 12.90 -22.24
CA ARG A 20 -42.82 12.15 -21.64
C ARG A 20 -42.91 10.70 -22.11
N SER A 21 -42.17 10.36 -23.17
CA SER A 21 -42.22 9.08 -23.87
C SER A 21 -40.91 8.32 -23.79
N LEU A 22 -39.91 8.94 -23.17
CA LEU A 22 -38.60 8.39 -22.89
C LEU A 22 -38.51 8.14 -21.39
N THR A 23 -38.07 6.96 -20.97
CA THR A 23 -37.60 6.70 -19.60
C THR A 23 -36.14 6.31 -19.67
N LEU A 24 -35.32 6.92 -18.83
CA LEU A 24 -33.88 6.66 -18.78
C LEU A 24 -33.56 5.73 -17.61
N GLY A 25 -32.98 4.59 -17.92
CA GLY A 25 -32.33 3.68 -16.98
C GLY A 25 -30.82 3.88 -16.95
N HIS A 26 -30.11 2.92 -16.36
CA HIS A 26 -28.66 2.96 -16.19
C HIS A 26 -27.91 2.54 -17.45
N TYR A 27 -28.38 1.48 -18.09
CA TYR A 27 -27.86 0.86 -19.31
C TYR A 27 -28.84 0.93 -20.46
N PHE A 28 -30.08 1.38 -20.25
CA PHE A 28 -31.10 1.42 -21.29
C PHE A 28 -31.94 2.69 -21.29
N ALA A 29 -32.32 3.14 -22.48
CA ALA A 29 -33.39 4.09 -22.72
C ALA A 29 -34.63 3.37 -23.26
N PHE A 30 -35.78 3.65 -22.69
CA PHE A 30 -37.06 3.03 -23.03
C PHE A 30 -37.94 4.05 -23.74
N LEU A 31 -38.30 3.77 -25.00
CA LEU A 31 -39.08 4.67 -25.84
C LEU A 31 -40.47 4.09 -26.14
N ASP A 32 -41.52 4.85 -25.85
CA ASP A 32 -42.87 4.57 -26.36
C ASP A 32 -43.02 5.07 -27.80
N ALA A 33 -42.96 4.15 -28.76
CA ALA A 33 -43.01 4.45 -30.18
C ALA A 33 -44.38 4.97 -30.64
N LYS A 34 -45.44 4.85 -29.83
CA LYS A 34 -46.74 5.46 -30.13
C LYS A 34 -46.75 6.97 -29.92
N ALA A 35 -45.83 7.49 -29.12
CA ALA A 35 -45.78 8.88 -28.72
C ALA A 35 -44.66 9.69 -29.41
N ASP A 36 -43.84 9.05 -30.27
CA ASP A 36 -42.80 9.71 -31.06
C ASP A 36 -43.39 10.65 -32.16
N PRO A 37 -43.18 11.98 -32.06
CA PRO A 37 -43.70 12.96 -33.02
C PRO A 37 -42.92 13.00 -34.35
N ALA A 38 -41.74 12.38 -34.47
CA ALA A 38 -40.90 12.43 -35.68
C ALA A 38 -41.46 11.60 -36.85
N ARG A 39 -42.47 10.75 -36.63
CA ARG A 39 -43.13 9.98 -37.71
C ARG A 39 -44.15 10.85 -38.46
N GLY A 40 -43.68 11.53 -39.50
CA GLY A 40 -44.53 12.21 -40.49
C GLY A 40 -45.58 11.29 -41.13
N ARG A 41 -46.64 11.86 -41.70
CA ARG A 41 -47.79 11.12 -42.27
C ARG A 41 -47.42 10.07 -43.33
N VAL A 42 -46.32 10.28 -44.06
CA VAL A 42 -45.87 9.41 -45.16
C VAL A 42 -45.11 8.17 -44.65
N SER A 43 -44.34 8.27 -43.57
CA SER A 43 -43.63 7.12 -42.98
C SER A 43 -44.57 6.17 -42.24
N ARG A 44 -45.77 6.62 -41.83
CA ARG A 44 -46.82 5.76 -41.24
C ARG A 44 -47.54 4.85 -42.24
N LEU A 45 -47.45 5.13 -43.55
CA LEU A 45 -48.14 4.37 -44.60
C LEU A 45 -47.27 3.29 -45.26
N LEU A 46 -45.95 3.33 -45.06
CA LEU A 46 -44.98 2.44 -45.72
C LEU A 46 -44.29 1.43 -44.78
N VAL A 47 -44.48 1.56 -43.46
CA VAL A 47 -43.76 0.77 -42.45
C VAL A 47 -44.72 -0.28 -41.88
N LYS A 48 -44.35 -1.58 -41.97
CA LYS A 48 -45.00 -2.72 -41.29
C LYS A 48 -45.23 -2.39 -39.79
N PRO A 49 -46.20 -3.00 -39.09
CA PRO A 49 -46.49 -2.66 -37.70
C PRO A 49 -45.23 -2.82 -36.83
N THR A 50 -44.52 -1.72 -36.61
CA THR A 50 -43.33 -1.65 -35.76
C THR A 50 -43.76 -1.81 -34.32
N GLN A 51 -42.93 -2.54 -33.54
CA GLN A 51 -43.04 -2.71 -32.09
C GLN A 51 -43.49 -1.41 -31.41
N SER A 52 -44.44 -1.53 -30.48
CA SER A 52 -45.00 -0.38 -29.78
C SER A 52 -44.03 0.29 -28.80
N HIS A 53 -42.99 -0.44 -28.39
CA HIS A 53 -41.94 0.06 -27.50
C HIS A 53 -40.57 -0.34 -28.04
N ARG A 54 -39.55 0.47 -27.77
CA ARG A 54 -38.16 0.18 -28.12
C ARG A 54 -37.30 0.28 -26.86
N VAL A 55 -36.41 -0.69 -26.67
CA VAL A 55 -35.33 -0.64 -25.68
C VAL A 55 -34.05 -0.31 -26.42
N ILE A 56 -33.39 0.78 -26.05
CA ILE A 56 -32.17 1.28 -26.68
C ILE A 56 -31.03 1.16 -25.66
N PRO A 57 -29.92 0.47 -25.99
CA PRO A 57 -28.76 0.39 -25.09
C PRO A 57 -28.11 1.77 -24.93
N LEU A 58 -27.68 2.08 -23.71
CA LEU A 58 -26.89 3.27 -23.36
C LEU A 58 -25.41 2.90 -23.25
N VAL A 59 -24.93 2.15 -24.24
CA VAL A 59 -23.51 1.81 -24.40
C VAL A 59 -23.15 1.95 -25.88
N GLY A 60 -21.95 2.48 -26.16
CA GLY A 60 -21.48 2.71 -27.52
C GLY A 60 -21.98 4.02 -28.14
N GLU A 61 -22.60 3.94 -29.32
CA GLU A 61 -22.86 5.09 -30.18
C GLU A 61 -24.01 5.99 -29.67
N SER A 62 -23.92 7.29 -29.99
CA SER A 62 -25.02 8.22 -29.77
C SER A 62 -26.26 7.86 -30.57
N PHE A 63 -27.45 8.10 -30.02
CA PHE A 63 -28.71 7.90 -30.73
C PHE A 63 -29.60 9.15 -30.67
N SER A 64 -30.28 9.41 -31.78
CA SER A 64 -31.18 10.56 -31.91
C SER A 64 -32.63 10.17 -31.69
N VAL A 65 -33.33 10.99 -30.90
CA VAL A 65 -34.79 10.99 -30.75
C VAL A 65 -35.33 12.36 -31.15
N ALA A 66 -36.64 12.52 -31.28
CA ALA A 66 -37.22 13.78 -31.74
C ALA A 66 -36.82 14.98 -30.85
N GLY A 67 -35.97 15.85 -31.40
CA GLY A 67 -35.51 17.09 -30.75
C GLY A 67 -34.30 16.97 -29.84
N MET A 68 -33.72 15.77 -29.66
CA MET A 68 -32.46 15.62 -28.91
C MET A 68 -31.65 14.40 -29.36
N THR A 69 -30.33 14.48 -29.18
CA THR A 69 -29.37 13.40 -29.36
C THR A 69 -28.78 13.05 -28.00
N LEU A 70 -28.78 11.76 -27.67
CA LEU A 70 -28.26 11.22 -26.41
C LEU A 70 -26.96 10.47 -26.71
N THR A 71 -25.88 10.88 -26.06
CA THR A 71 -24.56 10.25 -26.18
C THR A 71 -24.27 9.52 -24.88
N PRO A 72 -24.21 8.17 -24.87
CA PRO A 72 -23.80 7.42 -23.70
C PRO A 72 -22.45 7.88 -23.15
N ARG A 73 -22.34 8.05 -21.83
CA ARG A 73 -21.04 8.27 -21.19
C ARG A 73 -20.29 6.95 -21.12
N LYS A 74 -19.00 6.99 -21.46
CA LYS A 74 -18.13 5.81 -21.32
C LYS A 74 -17.99 5.50 -19.83
N ARG A 75 -18.37 4.29 -19.42
CA ARG A 75 -18.09 3.75 -18.09
C ARG A 75 -16.69 3.13 -18.12
N ALA A 76 -15.82 3.55 -17.22
CA ALA A 76 -14.52 2.92 -17.05
C ALA A 76 -14.70 1.75 -16.09
N ILE A 77 -14.71 0.53 -16.64
CA ILE A 77 -14.67 -0.70 -15.85
C ILE A 77 -13.24 -1.21 -15.93
N ASP A 78 -12.60 -1.39 -14.77
CA ASP A 78 -11.28 -1.99 -14.70
C ASP A 78 -11.38 -3.45 -15.21
N PRO A 79 -10.55 -3.87 -16.18
CA PRO A 79 -10.45 -5.28 -16.55
C PRO A 79 -9.91 -6.12 -15.37
N LEU A 80 -10.20 -7.42 -15.38
CA LEU A 80 -9.71 -8.33 -14.34
C LEU A 80 -8.19 -8.35 -14.31
N GLY A 81 -7.62 -8.02 -13.15
CA GLY A 81 -6.18 -8.04 -12.96
C GLY A 81 -5.79 -8.17 -11.50
N ALA A 82 -4.74 -8.93 -11.26
CA ALA A 82 -4.12 -9.12 -9.96
C ALA A 82 -2.61 -8.93 -10.07
N VAL A 83 -2.04 -8.26 -9.07
CA VAL A 83 -0.61 -8.28 -8.76
C VAL A 83 -0.46 -8.81 -7.34
N VAL A 84 0.45 -9.75 -7.14
CA VAL A 84 0.75 -10.33 -5.82
C VAL A 84 2.24 -10.47 -5.64
N THR A 85 2.67 -10.63 -4.40
CA THR A 85 4.07 -10.88 -4.02
C THR A 85 4.28 -12.32 -3.56
N ASP A 86 5.52 -12.81 -3.57
CA ASP A 86 5.85 -14.12 -2.97
C ASP A 86 5.73 -14.12 -1.45
N ARG A 87 5.81 -12.95 -0.81
CA ARG A 87 5.66 -12.73 0.64
C ARG A 87 5.45 -11.25 0.96
N ASP A 88 5.13 -10.98 2.22
CA ASP A 88 4.86 -9.61 2.69
C ASP A 88 6.07 -8.93 3.34
N LEU A 89 7.11 -9.70 3.70
CA LEU A 89 8.29 -9.20 4.43
C LEU A 89 9.59 -9.68 3.79
N TYR A 90 10.50 -8.75 3.52
CA TYR A 90 11.77 -8.99 2.82
C TYR A 90 12.94 -8.39 3.58
N ARG A 91 14.08 -9.11 3.58
CA ARG A 91 15.32 -8.62 4.17
C ARG A 91 15.92 -7.57 3.26
N ALA A 92 16.16 -6.40 3.82
CA ALA A 92 16.79 -5.29 3.12
C ALA A 92 18.09 -5.74 2.45
N GLU A 93 18.26 -5.35 1.19
CA GLU A 93 19.45 -5.62 0.34
C GLU A 93 19.82 -7.10 0.13
N GLN A 94 19.06 -8.04 0.69
CA GLN A 94 19.36 -9.48 0.64
C GLN A 94 18.33 -10.25 -0.17
N ASP A 95 17.05 -10.03 0.13
CA ASP A 95 15.97 -10.77 -0.52
C ASP A 95 15.61 -10.13 -1.86
N THR A 96 15.25 -10.98 -2.83
CA THR A 96 14.57 -10.56 -4.05
C THR A 96 13.07 -10.68 -3.83
N VAL A 97 12.35 -9.62 -4.20
CA VAL A 97 10.90 -9.57 -4.28
C VAL A 97 10.48 -10.11 -5.64
N TYR A 98 9.57 -11.07 -5.63
CA TYR A 98 8.92 -11.56 -6.83
C TYR A 98 7.49 -11.04 -6.88
N LEU A 99 7.17 -10.32 -7.96
CA LEU A 99 5.84 -9.81 -8.24
C LEU A 99 5.24 -10.66 -9.36
N PHE A 100 4.16 -11.35 -9.06
CA PHE A 100 3.40 -12.12 -10.03
C PHE A 100 2.18 -11.33 -10.48
N VAL A 101 1.98 -11.27 -11.79
CA VAL A 101 0.85 -10.59 -12.42
C VAL A 101 -0.02 -11.62 -13.13
N ALA A 102 -1.32 -11.54 -12.90
CA ALA A 102 -2.33 -12.35 -13.57
C ALA A 102 -3.45 -11.46 -14.10
N MET A 103 -3.69 -11.53 -15.40
CA MET A 103 -4.64 -10.71 -16.14
C MET A 103 -5.11 -11.49 -17.37
N PRO A 104 -6.31 -12.10 -17.35
CA PRO A 104 -6.77 -12.99 -18.42
C PRO A 104 -6.69 -12.40 -19.83
N GLU A 105 -7.05 -11.12 -19.98
CA GLU A 105 -6.97 -10.38 -21.23
C GLU A 105 -6.20 -9.07 -21.02
N PRO A 106 -4.86 -9.09 -21.17
CA PRO A 106 -4.05 -7.91 -20.92
C PRO A 106 -4.32 -6.80 -21.96
N PRO A 107 -4.65 -5.57 -21.52
CA PRO A 107 -4.80 -4.44 -22.40
C PRO A 107 -3.43 -3.97 -22.92
N LYS A 108 -3.44 -3.21 -24.02
CA LYS A 108 -2.24 -2.51 -24.50
C LYS A 108 -1.83 -1.44 -23.49
N GLY A 109 -0.53 -1.20 -23.36
CA GLY A 109 -0.01 -0.18 -22.46
C GLY A 109 -0.05 -0.55 -20.98
N LEU A 110 -0.21 -1.85 -20.67
CA LEU A 110 -0.14 -2.36 -19.31
C LEU A 110 1.25 -2.10 -18.70
N ALA A 111 1.28 -1.56 -17.49
CA ALA A 111 2.50 -1.31 -16.74
C ALA A 111 2.32 -1.61 -15.25
N LEU A 112 3.40 -2.01 -14.60
CA LEU A 112 3.54 -2.16 -13.15
C LEU A 112 4.16 -0.88 -12.57
N VAL A 113 3.45 -0.21 -11.69
CA VAL A 113 3.92 0.94 -10.92
C VAL A 113 4.29 0.48 -9.52
N VAL A 114 5.49 0.86 -9.07
CA VAL A 114 5.98 0.56 -7.73
C VAL A 114 6.25 1.88 -7.01
N GLU A 115 5.73 1.99 -5.80
CA GLU A 115 5.92 3.12 -4.88
C GLU A 115 6.70 2.66 -3.65
N TRP A 116 7.53 3.54 -3.11
CA TRP A 116 8.31 3.34 -1.89
C TRP A 116 8.04 4.50 -0.93
N ASN A 117 7.53 4.17 0.26
CA ASN A 117 7.09 5.14 1.28
C ASN A 117 6.10 6.20 0.73
N GLY A 118 5.22 5.78 -0.20
CA GLY A 118 4.23 6.64 -0.85
C GLY A 118 4.75 7.47 -2.02
N GLU A 119 6.05 7.39 -2.34
CA GLU A 119 6.65 8.08 -3.48
C GLU A 119 6.85 7.13 -4.67
N PRO A 120 6.65 7.58 -5.92
CA PRO A 120 6.95 6.76 -7.09
C PRO A 120 8.41 6.32 -7.13
N LEU A 121 8.64 5.00 -7.18
CA LEU A 121 9.98 4.41 -7.30
C LEU A 121 10.29 4.06 -8.75
N THR A 122 9.41 3.30 -9.41
CA THR A 122 9.61 2.86 -10.79
C THR A 122 8.29 2.52 -11.48
N SER A 123 8.29 2.53 -12.81
CA SER A 123 7.19 2.05 -13.65
C SER A 123 7.75 1.19 -14.78
N ARG A 124 7.18 0.01 -14.99
CA ARG A 124 7.66 -0.99 -15.96
C ARG A 124 6.53 -1.44 -16.87
N THR A 125 6.70 -1.33 -18.18
CA THR A 125 5.75 -1.94 -19.14
C THR A 125 5.80 -3.46 -19.00
N LEU A 126 4.63 -4.09 -18.95
CA LEU A 126 4.50 -5.53 -18.81
C LEU A 126 4.15 -6.18 -20.15
N ASP A 127 4.81 -7.30 -20.43
CA ASP A 127 4.41 -8.24 -21.48
C ASP A 127 4.01 -9.55 -20.80
N LEU A 128 2.76 -9.96 -20.97
CA LEU A 128 2.21 -11.14 -20.31
C LEU A 128 2.05 -12.27 -21.31
N GLU A 129 2.58 -13.45 -20.97
CA GLU A 129 2.39 -14.67 -21.75
C GLU A 129 1.14 -15.39 -21.25
N ASP A 130 0.16 -15.58 -22.13
CA ASP A 130 -1.14 -16.20 -21.79
C ASP A 130 -1.81 -15.58 -20.55
N GLY A 131 -1.64 -14.27 -20.39
CA GLY A 131 -2.25 -13.50 -19.31
C GLY A 131 -1.52 -13.56 -17.96
N VAL A 132 -0.31 -14.14 -17.90
CA VAL A 132 0.52 -14.13 -16.70
C VAL A 132 1.92 -13.57 -16.96
N GLY A 133 2.55 -13.04 -15.92
CA GLY A 133 3.91 -12.52 -16.00
C GLY A 133 4.55 -12.38 -14.63
N MET A 134 5.86 -12.20 -14.62
CA MET A 134 6.64 -12.04 -13.39
C MET A 134 7.62 -10.88 -13.52
N GLU A 135 7.71 -10.10 -12.46
CA GLU A 135 8.67 -9.03 -12.28
C GLU A 135 9.48 -9.27 -11.01
N THR A 136 10.74 -8.84 -11.02
CA THR A 136 11.62 -8.95 -9.84
C THR A 136 12.17 -7.60 -9.43
N LEU A 137 12.23 -7.38 -8.12
CA LEU A 137 12.92 -6.26 -7.50
C LEU A 137 13.96 -6.81 -6.53
N SER A 138 15.21 -6.37 -6.66
CA SER A 138 16.31 -6.79 -5.80
C SER A 138 17.02 -5.55 -5.23
N MET A 139 17.84 -5.72 -4.21
CA MET A 139 18.59 -4.63 -3.59
C MET A 139 17.68 -3.51 -3.06
N LEU A 140 16.51 -3.87 -2.54
CA LEU A 140 15.56 -2.91 -2.01
C LEU A 140 16.00 -2.39 -0.64
N LEU A 141 15.79 -1.09 -0.43
CA LEU A 141 16.05 -0.41 0.84
C LEU A 141 14.92 -0.68 1.83
N PRO A 142 15.18 -0.56 3.15
CA PRO A 142 14.13 -0.63 4.15
C PRO A 142 12.99 0.37 3.87
N GLY A 143 11.76 -0.06 4.11
CA GLY A 143 10.57 0.77 3.94
C GLY A 143 9.34 -0.02 3.49
N ASP A 144 8.24 0.69 3.35
CA ASP A 144 6.98 0.14 2.87
C ASP A 144 6.87 0.35 1.35
N TYR A 145 6.54 -0.73 0.64
CA TYR A 145 6.41 -0.74 -0.80
C TYR A 145 4.99 -1.09 -1.20
N GLN A 146 4.54 -0.47 -2.28
CA GLN A 146 3.27 -0.76 -2.90
C GLN A 146 3.48 -1.01 -4.39
N ALA A 147 2.95 -2.10 -4.92
CA ALA A 147 2.97 -2.39 -6.35
C ALA A 147 1.53 -2.45 -6.89
N GLN A 148 1.29 -1.81 -8.03
CA GLN A 148 -0.04 -1.73 -8.64
C GLN A 148 0.04 -1.74 -10.17
N LEU A 149 -0.96 -2.35 -10.80
CA LEU A 149 -1.11 -2.32 -12.26
C LEU A 149 -1.63 -0.95 -12.72
N SER A 150 -1.23 -0.54 -13.91
CA SER A 150 -1.72 0.66 -14.59
C SER A 150 -1.88 0.45 -16.09
N VAL A 151 -2.82 1.16 -16.70
CA VAL A 151 -3.07 1.15 -18.14
C VAL A 151 -3.13 2.60 -18.59
N ASP A 152 -2.24 2.98 -19.52
CA ASP A 152 -2.12 4.36 -20.01
C ASP A 152 -2.03 5.41 -18.88
N GLY A 153 -1.35 5.07 -17.78
CA GLY A 153 -1.17 5.91 -16.60
C GLY A 153 -2.32 5.88 -15.57
N GLN A 154 -3.44 5.22 -15.88
CA GLN A 154 -4.52 4.99 -14.93
C GLN A 154 -4.23 3.73 -14.10
N LYS A 155 -4.14 3.88 -12.78
CA LYS A 155 -4.02 2.76 -11.83
C LYS A 155 -5.29 1.90 -11.85
N ILE A 156 -5.14 0.58 -11.95
CA ILE A 156 -6.23 -0.40 -11.96
C ILE A 156 -6.02 -1.47 -10.88
N GLY A 157 -7.08 -2.24 -10.59
CA GLY A 157 -7.01 -3.35 -9.64
C GLY A 157 -6.78 -2.93 -8.18
N THR A 158 -6.37 -3.89 -7.36
CA THR A 158 -5.98 -3.69 -5.95
C THR A 158 -4.46 -3.68 -5.85
N PRO A 159 -3.84 -2.70 -5.19
CA PRO A 159 -2.40 -2.71 -4.95
C PRO A 159 -2.00 -3.87 -4.02
N VAL A 160 -0.80 -4.40 -4.20
CA VAL A 160 -0.14 -5.29 -3.23
C VAL A 160 0.86 -4.50 -2.41
N ASP A 161 0.83 -4.69 -1.09
CA ASP A 161 1.73 -4.03 -0.14
C ASP A 161 2.75 -5.04 0.40
N PHE A 162 4.01 -4.62 0.53
CA PHE A 162 5.04 -5.40 1.21
C PHE A 162 6.05 -4.51 1.92
N THR A 163 6.70 -5.03 2.95
CA THR A 163 7.69 -4.29 3.75
C THR A 163 9.08 -4.89 3.55
N VAL A 164 10.06 -4.02 3.39
CA VAL A 164 11.48 -4.39 3.40
C VAL A 164 12.07 -3.91 4.72
N ALA A 165 12.69 -4.79 5.49
CA ALA A 165 13.26 -4.48 6.80
C ALA A 165 14.39 -5.46 7.16
N GLU A 166 15.22 -5.13 8.14
CA GLU A 166 16.06 -6.13 8.78
C GLU A 166 15.20 -7.01 9.70
N TYR A 167 15.22 -8.33 9.51
CA TYR A 167 14.51 -9.25 10.38
C TYR A 167 15.19 -10.63 10.44
N THR A 168 14.88 -11.36 11.51
CA THR A 168 15.14 -12.79 11.65
C THR A 168 13.81 -13.53 11.73
N LEU A 169 13.74 -14.72 11.14
CA LEU A 169 12.51 -15.51 11.17
C LEU A 169 12.24 -16.00 12.58
N ALA A 170 11.02 -15.75 13.06
CA ALA A 170 10.64 -16.12 14.41
C ALA A 170 10.59 -17.65 14.61
N PRO A 171 10.67 -18.13 15.86
CA PRO A 171 10.66 -19.56 16.19
C PRO A 171 9.30 -20.24 16.02
N LEU A 172 8.20 -19.47 16.08
CA LEU A 172 6.86 -19.99 15.85
C LEU A 172 6.49 -19.90 14.37
N THR A 173 5.77 -20.91 13.92
CA THR A 173 5.13 -20.95 12.61
C THR A 173 3.64 -21.16 12.83
N GLY A 174 2.81 -20.33 12.20
CA GLY A 174 1.35 -20.47 12.24
C GLY A 174 0.80 -20.71 10.84
N ARG A 175 -0.11 -21.67 10.71
CA ARG A 175 -0.81 -21.99 9.46
C ARG A 175 -2.31 -21.87 9.65
N LEU A 176 -2.95 -21.07 8.81
CA LEU A 176 -4.42 -21.02 8.77
C LEU A 176 -4.95 -22.33 8.18
N VAL A 177 -5.68 -23.09 8.99
CA VAL A 177 -6.33 -24.34 8.58
C VAL A 177 -7.71 -24.04 7.99
N SER A 178 -8.48 -23.23 8.70
CA SER A 178 -9.79 -22.78 8.23
C SER A 178 -10.14 -21.43 8.84
N HIS A 179 -11.05 -20.70 8.19
CA HIS A 179 -11.65 -19.50 8.73
C HIS A 179 -13.06 -19.31 8.15
N GLU A 180 -13.90 -18.57 8.86
CA GLU A 180 -15.29 -18.28 8.49
C GLU A 180 -15.71 -16.96 9.13
N LEU A 181 -16.46 -16.12 8.41
CA LEU A 181 -17.03 -14.90 8.95
C LEU A 181 -18.53 -15.09 9.24
N ASP A 182 -18.91 -14.98 10.51
CA ASP A 182 -20.30 -14.83 10.91
C ASP A 182 -20.68 -13.35 10.83
N ARG A 183 -21.48 -12.99 9.82
CA ARG A 183 -21.89 -11.59 9.61
C ARG A 183 -22.96 -11.10 10.57
N SER A 184 -23.65 -12.00 11.28
CA SER A 184 -24.71 -11.58 12.20
C SER A 184 -24.15 -10.81 13.40
N ASP A 185 -22.88 -11.07 13.76
CA ASP A 185 -22.19 -10.43 14.89
C ASP A 185 -20.75 -9.99 14.58
N GLU A 186 -20.34 -9.99 13.31
CA GLU A 186 -19.00 -9.65 12.82
C GLU A 186 -17.87 -10.47 13.48
N THR A 187 -18.14 -11.76 13.73
CA THR A 187 -17.17 -12.67 14.36
C THR A 187 -16.45 -13.53 13.34
N LEU A 188 -15.12 -13.42 13.34
CA LEU A 188 -14.22 -14.36 12.68
C LEU A 188 -14.08 -15.62 13.53
N ARG A 189 -14.41 -16.78 12.96
CA ARG A 189 -14.04 -18.10 13.50
C ARG A 189 -12.84 -18.59 12.73
N PHE A 190 -11.85 -19.15 13.42
CA PHE A 190 -10.63 -19.63 12.78
C PHE A 190 -10.08 -20.87 13.46
N GLU A 191 -9.35 -21.66 12.68
CA GLU A 191 -8.50 -22.74 13.14
C GLU A 191 -7.09 -22.52 12.62
N VAL A 192 -6.10 -22.57 13.52
CA VAL A 192 -4.68 -22.46 13.18
C VAL A 192 -3.91 -23.67 13.70
N ALA A 193 -2.99 -24.17 12.88
CA ALA A 193 -1.97 -25.11 13.29
C ALA A 193 -0.70 -24.32 13.61
N VAL A 194 -0.12 -24.56 14.78
CA VAL A 194 1.03 -23.83 15.31
C VAL A 194 2.12 -24.81 15.65
N GLU A 195 3.30 -24.53 15.12
CA GLU A 195 4.50 -25.34 15.31
C GLU A 195 5.63 -24.45 15.82
N SER A 196 6.53 -25.05 16.60
CA SER A 196 7.83 -24.47 16.93
C SER A 196 8.89 -25.47 16.55
N TYR A 197 9.79 -25.10 15.64
CA TYR A 197 10.84 -26.01 15.14
C TYR A 197 10.29 -27.35 14.62
N GLN A 198 9.22 -27.31 13.81
CA GLN A 198 8.53 -28.48 13.24
C GLN A 198 7.89 -29.44 14.25
N VAL A 199 7.84 -29.05 15.53
CA VAL A 199 7.11 -29.78 16.57
C VAL A 199 5.82 -29.02 16.87
N PRO A 200 4.67 -29.71 17.04
CA PRO A 200 3.44 -29.07 17.47
C PRO A 200 3.66 -28.25 18.75
N PHE A 201 3.28 -26.98 18.72
CA PHE A 201 3.37 -26.11 19.89
C PHE A 201 2.07 -26.20 20.68
N ASP A 202 2.15 -26.64 21.95
CA ASP A 202 0.97 -26.88 22.79
C ASP A 202 0.82 -25.87 23.95
N GLY A 203 1.69 -24.85 23.99
CA GLY A 203 1.64 -23.80 25.01
C GLY A 203 0.41 -22.90 24.89
N GLU A 204 0.10 -22.13 25.93
CA GLU A 204 -0.96 -21.13 25.83
C GLU A 204 -0.54 -19.98 24.89
N LEU A 205 -1.46 -19.54 24.03
CA LEU A 205 -1.22 -18.45 23.08
C LEU A 205 -2.15 -17.26 23.40
N GLU A 206 -1.58 -16.06 23.36
CA GLU A 206 -2.34 -14.84 23.12
C GLU A 206 -2.46 -14.64 21.61
N VAL A 207 -3.70 -14.63 21.12
CA VAL A 207 -4.02 -14.48 19.70
C VAL A 207 -4.73 -13.16 19.49
N SER A 208 -4.07 -12.26 18.78
CA SER A 208 -4.56 -10.92 18.47
C SER A 208 -4.89 -10.80 16.99
N LEU A 209 -6.04 -10.21 16.67
CA LEU A 209 -6.38 -9.76 15.33
C LEU A 209 -5.78 -8.37 15.11
N VAL A 210 -4.93 -8.24 14.10
CA VAL A 210 -4.17 -7.01 13.81
C VAL A 210 -4.58 -6.45 12.45
N ASP A 211 -4.85 -5.14 12.42
CA ASP A 211 -5.04 -4.33 11.21
C ASP A 211 -3.79 -3.44 11.06
N LYS A 212 -2.95 -3.75 10.06
CA LYS A 212 -1.61 -3.18 9.89
C LYS A 212 -0.73 -3.41 11.13
N ILE A 213 -0.61 -2.39 12.00
CA ILE A 213 0.15 -2.44 13.26
C ILE A 213 -0.77 -2.36 14.50
N ARG A 214 -2.07 -2.23 14.29
CA ARG A 214 -3.04 -1.97 15.37
C ARG A 214 -3.76 -3.25 15.74
N GLU A 215 -3.65 -3.63 17.01
CA GLU A 215 -4.52 -4.65 17.58
C GLU A 215 -5.99 -4.16 17.60
N VAL A 216 -6.87 -5.01 17.08
CA VAL A 216 -8.31 -4.76 16.97
C VAL A 216 -9.09 -5.56 18.02
N SER A 217 -8.72 -6.83 18.19
CA SER A 217 -9.27 -7.70 19.21
C SER A 217 -8.27 -8.79 19.58
N SER A 218 -8.39 -9.36 20.77
CA SER A 218 -7.48 -10.40 21.25
C SER A 218 -8.21 -11.42 22.12
N THR A 219 -7.67 -12.62 22.17
CA THR A 219 -8.16 -13.73 22.99
C THR A 219 -7.01 -14.63 23.41
N ARG A 220 -7.19 -15.38 24.50
CA ARG A 220 -6.24 -16.42 24.90
C ARG A 220 -6.79 -17.80 24.54
N LEU A 221 -5.94 -18.63 23.95
CA LEU A 221 -6.28 -19.97 23.50
C LEU A 221 -5.33 -21.00 24.11
N SER A 222 -5.89 -22.14 24.51
CA SER A 222 -5.15 -23.36 24.78
C SER A 222 -5.30 -24.30 23.60
N ALA A 223 -4.29 -25.15 23.36
CA ALA A 223 -4.35 -26.14 22.30
C ALA A 223 -5.50 -27.14 22.52
N GLU A 224 -6.32 -27.39 21.50
CA GLU A 224 -7.38 -28.42 21.52
C GLU A 224 -6.82 -29.83 21.22
N GLY A 225 -5.64 -29.89 20.63
CA GLY A 225 -4.86 -31.08 20.31
C GLY A 225 -3.47 -30.64 19.87
N PRO A 226 -2.56 -31.57 19.51
CA PRO A 226 -1.17 -31.25 19.18
C PRO A 226 -1.08 -30.11 18.15
N GLY A 227 -0.57 -28.94 18.57
CA GLY A 227 -0.39 -27.75 17.73
C GLY A 227 -1.68 -27.12 17.20
N ARG A 228 -2.87 -27.56 17.63
CA ARG A 228 -4.14 -27.16 17.03
C ARG A 228 -4.89 -26.18 17.93
N TYR A 229 -5.18 -24.99 17.41
CA TYR A 229 -5.90 -23.94 18.13
C TYR A 229 -7.14 -23.50 17.35
N VAL A 230 -8.25 -23.35 18.06
CA VAL A 230 -9.53 -22.88 17.52
C VAL A 230 -9.96 -21.64 18.30
N GLY A 231 -10.30 -20.58 17.59
CA GLY A 231 -10.58 -19.29 18.19
C GLY A 231 -11.72 -18.52 17.53
N ARG A 232 -12.15 -17.46 18.23
CA ARG A 232 -13.14 -16.50 17.74
C ARG A 232 -12.71 -15.10 18.11
N LEU A 233 -12.75 -14.19 17.16
CA LEU A 233 -12.37 -12.78 17.34
C LEU A 233 -13.36 -11.88 16.61
N ARG A 234 -13.65 -10.72 17.18
CA ARG A 234 -14.46 -9.71 16.49
C ARG A 234 -13.60 -8.97 15.49
N MET A 235 -14.13 -8.80 14.28
CA MET A 235 -13.44 -8.17 13.17
C MET A 235 -14.00 -6.77 12.93
N LYS A 236 -13.20 -5.73 13.21
CA LYS A 236 -13.57 -4.33 13.02
C LYS A 236 -12.38 -3.52 12.51
N GLY A 237 -12.54 -2.78 11.42
CA GLY A 237 -11.44 -2.04 10.79
C GLY A 237 -11.44 -2.29 9.29
N ASP A 238 -10.43 -1.80 8.58
CA ASP A 238 -10.42 -1.86 7.12
C ASP A 238 -9.64 -3.07 6.60
N GLY A 239 -8.72 -3.61 7.40
CA GLY A 239 -7.85 -4.71 7.00
C GLY A 239 -6.79 -4.26 5.95
N PRO A 240 -6.05 -5.21 5.35
CA PRO A 240 -6.15 -6.66 5.53
C PRO A 240 -5.75 -7.09 6.95
N PHE A 241 -6.45 -8.11 7.48
CA PHE A 241 -6.23 -8.61 8.83
C PHE A 241 -5.22 -9.76 8.89
N ARG A 242 -4.47 -9.79 10.00
CA ARG A 242 -3.57 -10.89 10.38
C ARG A 242 -3.90 -11.37 11.79
N LEU A 243 -3.69 -12.67 12.04
CA LEU A 243 -3.60 -13.20 13.40
C LEU A 243 -2.15 -13.10 13.86
N GLN A 244 -1.90 -12.37 14.93
CA GLN A 244 -0.63 -12.38 15.66
C GLN A 244 -0.75 -13.38 16.81
N LEU A 245 0.10 -14.40 16.79
CA LEU A 245 0.18 -15.46 17.80
C LEU A 245 1.40 -15.17 18.67
N VAL A 246 1.22 -15.04 19.98
CA VAL A 246 2.30 -14.80 20.94
C VAL A 246 2.21 -15.83 22.07
N SER A 247 3.32 -16.52 22.36
CA SER A 247 3.38 -17.41 23.53
C SER A 247 3.25 -16.61 24.83
N THR A 248 2.45 -17.09 25.78
CA THR A 248 2.31 -16.43 27.09
C THR A 248 3.54 -16.63 27.99
N GLU A 249 4.39 -17.61 27.67
CA GLU A 249 5.60 -17.96 28.44
C GLU A 249 6.88 -17.33 27.87
N ASP A 250 6.90 -17.00 26.57
CA ASP A 250 8.08 -16.50 25.86
C ASP A 250 7.65 -15.50 24.79
N ALA A 251 7.83 -14.20 25.06
CA ALA A 251 7.41 -13.13 24.16
C ALA A 251 8.20 -13.08 22.84
N GLU A 252 9.33 -13.79 22.74
CA GLU A 252 10.10 -13.91 21.49
C GLU A 252 9.47 -14.94 20.53
N ARG A 253 8.58 -15.80 21.04
CA ARG A 253 7.82 -16.77 20.26
C ARG A 253 6.57 -16.11 19.70
N VAL A 254 6.73 -15.53 18.51
CA VAL A 254 5.67 -14.85 17.76
C VAL A 254 5.51 -15.47 16.38
N ALA A 255 4.27 -15.59 15.91
CA ALA A 255 3.96 -15.89 14.52
C ALA A 255 2.88 -14.96 14.00
N GLN A 256 2.87 -14.71 12.69
CA GLN A 256 1.77 -14.01 12.03
C GLN A 256 1.15 -14.90 10.96
N VAL A 257 -0.19 -14.88 10.89
CA VAL A 257 -0.96 -15.65 9.92
C VAL A 257 -1.91 -14.71 9.19
N ALA A 258 -1.73 -14.55 7.87
CA ALA A 258 -2.60 -13.73 7.06
C ALA A 258 -4.01 -14.36 6.93
N ILE A 259 -5.05 -13.52 6.91
CA ILE A 259 -6.43 -13.93 6.64
C ILE A 259 -6.80 -13.42 5.23
N PRO A 260 -6.84 -14.30 4.21
CA PRO A 260 -7.19 -13.90 2.85
C PRO A 260 -8.60 -13.31 2.76
N GLY A 261 -8.81 -12.32 1.87
CA GLY A 261 -10.13 -11.75 1.61
C GLY A 261 -10.67 -10.84 2.73
N SER A 262 -9.85 -10.46 3.71
CA SER A 262 -10.30 -9.80 4.94
C SER A 262 -10.37 -8.26 4.87
N ARG A 263 -9.97 -7.65 3.73
CA ARG A 263 -10.15 -6.21 3.51
C ARG A 263 -11.64 -5.87 3.50
N ALA A 264 -11.99 -4.64 3.87
CA ALA A 264 -13.39 -4.18 3.92
C ALA A 264 -14.16 -4.42 2.63
N SER A 265 -13.61 -3.95 1.52
CA SER A 265 -14.20 -4.14 0.19
C SER A 265 -14.29 -5.61 -0.24
N GLU A 266 -13.44 -6.48 0.27
CA GLU A 266 -13.38 -7.91 -0.08
C GLU A 266 -14.35 -8.75 0.76
N ARG A 267 -14.42 -8.44 2.06
CA ARG A 267 -15.29 -9.13 3.01
C ARG A 267 -16.74 -8.71 2.90
N ASP A 268 -17.04 -7.55 2.30
CA ASP A 268 -18.41 -7.05 2.11
C ASP A 268 -19.16 -7.85 1.04
N MET A 269 -20.49 -7.82 1.07
CA MET A 269 -21.30 -8.59 0.09
C MET A 269 -21.53 -7.72 -1.13
N THR A 270 -21.24 -8.26 -2.31
CA THR A 270 -21.71 -7.71 -3.57
C THR A 270 -22.91 -8.49 -4.04
N VAL A 271 -24.00 -7.80 -4.36
CA VAL A 271 -25.11 -8.39 -5.11
C VAL A 271 -24.63 -8.56 -6.55
N ILE A 272 -24.45 -9.80 -6.99
CA ILE A 272 -24.00 -10.09 -8.35
C ILE A 272 -25.16 -10.43 -9.27
N GLY A 273 -26.37 -10.62 -8.74
CA GLY A 273 -27.57 -10.79 -9.57
C GLY A 273 -28.86 -10.65 -8.78
N GLU A 274 -29.82 -9.98 -9.40
CA GLU A 274 -31.15 -9.66 -8.84
C GLU A 274 -32.30 -10.24 -9.68
N LEU A 275 -31.98 -10.91 -10.79
CA LEU A 275 -32.95 -11.55 -11.67
C LEU A 275 -33.44 -12.87 -11.08
N GLY A 276 -34.40 -12.80 -10.16
CA GLY A 276 -35.00 -13.96 -9.50
C GLY A 276 -34.44 -14.16 -8.11
N LYS A 277 -33.68 -15.23 -7.88
CA LYS A 277 -33.04 -15.42 -6.57
C LYS A 277 -31.77 -14.60 -6.51
N GLU A 278 -31.68 -13.71 -5.52
CA GLU A 278 -30.51 -12.87 -5.30
C GLU A 278 -29.26 -13.73 -5.13
N GLN A 279 -28.20 -13.36 -5.82
CA GLN A 279 -26.89 -14.00 -5.75
C GLN A 279 -25.91 -13.01 -5.13
N LEU A 280 -25.19 -13.45 -4.10
CA LEU A 280 -24.27 -12.62 -3.33
C LEU A 280 -22.84 -13.18 -3.41
N PHE A 281 -21.85 -12.30 -3.52
CA PHE A 281 -20.45 -12.68 -3.67
C PHE A 281 -19.56 -11.96 -2.64
N SER A 282 -18.65 -12.73 -2.02
CA SER A 282 -17.72 -12.25 -0.98
C SER A 282 -16.40 -13.01 -1.09
N MET A 283 -15.29 -12.38 -0.71
CA MET A 283 -13.98 -13.04 -0.65
C MET A 283 -13.77 -13.81 0.65
N MET A 284 -14.60 -13.55 1.66
CA MET A 284 -14.59 -14.33 2.91
C MET A 284 -15.62 -15.46 2.89
N PRO A 285 -15.24 -16.67 3.37
CA PRO A 285 -16.14 -17.79 3.52
C PRO A 285 -17.22 -17.52 4.57
N GLN A 286 -18.42 -18.00 4.28
CA GLN A 286 -19.61 -17.95 5.14
C GLN A 286 -20.22 -19.35 5.24
N PRO A 287 -21.05 -19.64 6.26
CA PRO A 287 -21.82 -20.87 6.32
C PRO A 287 -22.55 -21.13 5.00
N ASP A 288 -22.49 -22.37 4.52
CA ASP A 288 -23.17 -22.84 3.29
C ASP A 288 -22.76 -22.14 1.98
N ALA A 289 -21.68 -21.35 1.99
CA ALA A 289 -21.21 -20.65 0.79
C ALA A 289 -20.51 -21.60 -0.20
N PHE A 290 -20.76 -21.40 -1.49
CA PHE A 290 -20.16 -22.18 -2.57
C PHE A 290 -18.88 -21.50 -3.07
N PRO A 291 -17.71 -22.16 -3.05
CA PRO A 291 -16.47 -21.58 -3.56
C PRO A 291 -16.54 -21.39 -5.08
N LEU A 292 -16.20 -20.19 -5.55
CA LEU A 292 -16.26 -19.83 -6.96
C LEU A 292 -15.19 -18.78 -7.26
N ARG A 293 -14.26 -19.09 -8.18
CA ARG A 293 -13.30 -18.11 -8.75
C ARG A 293 -12.50 -17.35 -7.69
N GLY A 294 -12.07 -18.03 -6.63
CA GLY A 294 -11.31 -17.44 -5.51
C GLY A 294 -12.16 -16.72 -4.45
N GLY A 295 -13.47 -16.58 -4.67
CA GLY A 295 -14.44 -16.09 -3.70
C GLY A 295 -15.51 -17.13 -3.33
N PHE A 296 -16.59 -16.64 -2.74
CA PHE A 296 -17.68 -17.45 -2.21
C PHE A 296 -19.04 -16.86 -2.61
N LEU A 297 -19.86 -17.72 -3.23
CA LEU A 297 -21.22 -17.42 -3.66
C LEU A 297 -22.23 -17.87 -2.59
N THR A 298 -23.13 -16.99 -2.19
CA THR A 298 -24.31 -17.35 -1.38
C THR A 298 -25.59 -16.87 -2.05
N GLN A 299 -26.72 -17.35 -1.54
CA GLN A 299 -28.04 -16.99 -2.07
C GLN A 299 -28.77 -16.10 -1.08
N GLY A 300 -29.32 -14.99 -1.57
CA GLY A 300 -30.13 -14.05 -0.82
C GLY A 300 -31.63 -14.26 -1.03
N ASP A 301 -32.37 -13.14 -0.99
CA ASP A 301 -33.83 -13.13 -1.08
C ASP A 301 -34.34 -13.49 -2.49
N PHE A 302 -35.61 -13.89 -2.57
CA PHE A 302 -36.27 -14.11 -3.87
C PHE A 302 -37.00 -12.84 -4.32
N LEU A 303 -36.63 -12.35 -5.50
CA LEU A 303 -37.21 -11.19 -6.16
C LEU A 303 -38.14 -11.63 -7.28
N ALA A 304 -39.36 -11.08 -7.29
CA ALA A 304 -40.35 -11.36 -8.33
C ALA A 304 -40.08 -10.52 -9.58
N THR A 305 -39.09 -10.91 -10.38
CA THR A 305 -38.68 -10.22 -11.61
C THR A 305 -39.30 -10.85 -12.87
N PRO A 306 -39.49 -10.07 -13.96
CA PRO A 306 -40.00 -10.59 -15.24
C PRO A 306 -39.01 -11.50 -15.98
N LEU A 307 -37.72 -11.40 -15.63
CA LEU A 307 -36.63 -12.24 -16.11
C LEU A 307 -35.97 -12.90 -14.91
N VAL A 308 -35.70 -14.20 -14.99
CA VAL A 308 -35.10 -14.98 -13.90
C VAL A 308 -33.89 -15.75 -14.40
N VAL A 309 -32.83 -15.75 -13.60
CA VAL A 309 -31.66 -16.61 -13.74
C VAL A 309 -31.75 -17.70 -12.66
N GLU A 310 -31.78 -18.96 -13.09
CA GLU A 310 -31.87 -20.10 -12.17
C GLU A 310 -30.48 -20.63 -11.80
N GLN A 311 -29.50 -20.53 -12.71
CA GLN A 311 -28.12 -21.00 -12.54
C GLN A 311 -27.14 -19.93 -13.02
N PRO A 312 -26.52 -19.14 -12.12
CA PRO A 312 -25.50 -18.17 -12.49
C PRO A 312 -24.18 -18.85 -12.92
N VAL A 313 -23.96 -20.10 -12.53
CA VAL A 313 -22.82 -20.92 -12.94
C VAL A 313 -23.28 -21.98 -13.94
N SER A 314 -22.91 -21.84 -15.22
CA SER A 314 -23.36 -22.73 -16.30
C SER A 314 -22.48 -22.59 -17.54
N ASP A 315 -22.35 -23.64 -18.35
CA ASP A 315 -21.70 -23.54 -19.67
C ASP A 315 -22.53 -22.72 -20.67
N ARG A 316 -23.83 -22.56 -20.39
CA ARG A 316 -24.77 -21.78 -21.20
C ARG A 316 -25.55 -20.82 -20.33
N PHE A 317 -25.38 -19.54 -20.60
CA PHE A 317 -26.05 -18.46 -19.88
C PHE A 317 -27.45 -18.24 -20.44
N VAL A 318 -28.46 -18.37 -19.59
CA VAL A 318 -29.88 -18.30 -19.98
C VAL A 318 -30.66 -17.45 -18.99
N LEU A 319 -31.47 -16.54 -19.51
CA LEU A 319 -32.50 -15.81 -18.77
C LEU A 319 -33.87 -16.37 -19.15
N HIS A 320 -34.70 -16.71 -18.16
CA HIS A 320 -36.05 -17.22 -18.38
C HIS A 320 -37.08 -16.11 -18.26
N ALA A 321 -37.88 -15.89 -19.31
CA ALA A 321 -38.98 -14.94 -19.28
C ALA A 321 -40.15 -15.49 -18.45
N LYS A 322 -40.47 -14.86 -17.32
CA LYS A 322 -41.66 -15.22 -16.50
C LYS A 322 -42.92 -14.44 -16.92
N HIS A 323 -42.77 -13.45 -17.79
CA HIS A 323 -43.85 -12.63 -18.33
C HIS A 323 -43.66 -12.38 -19.84
N ASP A 324 -44.74 -12.00 -20.54
CA ASP A 324 -44.65 -11.52 -21.91
C ASP A 324 -43.88 -10.17 -21.95
N LEU A 325 -42.79 -10.14 -22.71
CA LEU A 325 -41.88 -9.02 -22.88
C LEU A 325 -42.06 -8.44 -24.29
N GLN A 326 -42.33 -7.14 -24.39
CA GLN A 326 -42.65 -6.46 -25.64
C GLN A 326 -41.41 -6.01 -26.43
N SER A 327 -40.25 -6.03 -25.79
CA SER A 327 -38.93 -5.75 -26.37
C SER A 327 -37.91 -6.06 -25.28
N VAL A 328 -36.88 -6.83 -25.60
CA VAL A 328 -35.76 -7.18 -24.73
C VAL A 328 -34.46 -6.84 -25.43
N CYS A 329 -33.57 -6.18 -24.70
CA CYS A 329 -32.20 -5.87 -25.10
C CYS A 329 -31.28 -6.25 -23.94
N LEU A 330 -30.15 -6.88 -24.25
CA LEU A 330 -29.13 -7.19 -23.26
C LEU A 330 -27.87 -6.36 -23.55
N VAL A 331 -27.20 -5.90 -22.50
CA VAL A 331 -25.83 -5.41 -22.54
C VAL A 331 -24.99 -6.43 -21.79
N VAL A 332 -23.97 -6.98 -22.44
CA VAL A 332 -23.07 -7.98 -21.87
C VAL A 332 -21.73 -7.31 -21.66
N LEU A 333 -21.33 -7.16 -20.39
CA LEU A 333 -20.02 -6.71 -19.99
C LEU A 333 -19.14 -7.93 -19.74
N ASP A 334 -18.11 -8.12 -20.57
CA ASP A 334 -17.06 -9.09 -20.30
C ASP A 334 -16.13 -8.53 -19.22
N LEU A 335 -16.07 -9.18 -18.06
CA LEU A 335 -15.24 -8.67 -16.97
C LEU A 335 -13.75 -8.87 -17.25
N ALA A 336 -13.37 -9.88 -18.02
CA ALA A 336 -11.97 -10.17 -18.33
C ALA A 336 -11.31 -9.02 -19.08
N SER A 337 -11.99 -8.49 -20.11
CA SER A 337 -11.50 -7.39 -20.96
C SER A 337 -12.04 -6.01 -20.55
N GLY A 338 -13.15 -5.96 -19.81
CA GLY A 338 -13.90 -4.73 -19.56
C GLY A 338 -14.73 -4.26 -20.76
N GLU A 339 -14.80 -5.03 -21.85
CA GLU A 339 -15.55 -4.67 -23.05
C GLU A 339 -17.06 -4.95 -22.92
N MET A 340 -17.87 -4.11 -23.58
CA MET A 340 -19.33 -4.25 -23.59
C MET A 340 -19.82 -4.58 -24.99
N SER A 341 -20.74 -5.54 -25.08
CA SER A 341 -21.47 -5.89 -26.30
C SER A 341 -22.98 -5.83 -26.09
N VAL A 342 -23.76 -5.79 -27.18
CA VAL A 342 -25.22 -5.65 -27.13
C VAL A 342 -25.89 -6.79 -27.88
N ILE A 343 -26.88 -7.41 -27.25
CA ILE A 343 -27.73 -8.44 -27.86
C ILE A 343 -29.17 -7.92 -27.95
N HIS A 344 -29.65 -7.73 -29.17
CA HIS A 344 -31.05 -7.38 -29.44
C HIS A 344 -31.89 -8.65 -29.61
N HIS A 345 -32.70 -8.99 -28.60
CA HIS A 345 -33.56 -10.18 -28.66
C HIS A 345 -34.94 -9.89 -29.26
N GLY A 346 -35.53 -8.74 -28.94
CA GLY A 346 -36.88 -8.37 -29.39
C GLY A 346 -37.97 -8.91 -28.44
N ASP A 347 -39.11 -9.34 -28.97
CA ASP A 347 -40.25 -9.79 -28.17
C ASP A 347 -39.98 -11.20 -27.60
N ALA A 348 -40.38 -11.45 -26.35
CA ALA A 348 -40.30 -12.78 -25.71
C ALA A 348 -41.62 -13.12 -25.01
N LYS A 349 -42.00 -14.39 -25.02
CA LYS A 349 -43.18 -14.92 -24.32
C LYS A 349 -42.82 -15.48 -22.95
N ALA A 350 -43.80 -15.48 -22.06
CA ALA A 350 -43.64 -16.20 -20.79
C ALA A 350 -43.32 -17.68 -21.05
N GLY A 351 -42.22 -18.17 -20.51
CA GLY A 351 -41.67 -19.50 -20.74
C GLY A 351 -40.55 -19.57 -21.77
N ASP A 352 -40.24 -18.47 -22.48
CA ASP A 352 -39.12 -18.44 -23.43
C ASP A 352 -37.77 -18.33 -22.71
N ASP A 353 -36.76 -18.96 -23.32
CA ASP A 353 -35.36 -18.90 -22.90
C ASP A 353 -34.61 -17.88 -23.77
N ILE A 354 -33.98 -16.91 -23.10
CA ILE A 354 -33.14 -15.90 -23.74
C ILE A 354 -31.68 -16.28 -23.49
N VAL A 355 -31.00 -16.72 -24.55
CA VAL A 355 -29.61 -17.15 -24.50
C VAL A 355 -28.69 -15.94 -24.59
N VAL A 356 -27.70 -15.86 -23.72
CA VAL A 356 -26.62 -14.87 -23.81
C VAL A 356 -25.48 -15.49 -24.63
N ASP A 357 -25.32 -15.03 -25.87
CA ASP A 357 -24.29 -15.52 -26.79
C ASP A 357 -22.98 -14.76 -26.52
N THR A 358 -22.12 -15.33 -25.68
CA THR A 358 -20.82 -14.77 -25.30
C THR A 358 -19.80 -15.88 -25.08
N GLU A 359 -18.54 -15.60 -25.44
CA GLU A 359 -17.40 -16.48 -25.19
C GLU A 359 -16.74 -16.25 -23.81
N SER A 360 -17.13 -15.18 -23.11
CA SER A 360 -16.55 -14.80 -21.82
C SER A 360 -16.69 -15.90 -20.77
N SER A 361 -15.62 -16.11 -19.99
CA SER A 361 -15.62 -17.00 -18.82
C SER A 361 -16.38 -16.39 -17.64
N ILE A 362 -16.50 -15.06 -17.59
CA ILE A 362 -17.15 -14.30 -16.54
C ILE A 362 -17.68 -12.97 -17.07
N CYS A 363 -18.99 -12.79 -17.05
CA CYS A 363 -19.62 -11.58 -17.57
C CYS A 363 -20.79 -11.10 -16.71
N THR A 364 -21.05 -9.79 -16.75
CA THR A 364 -22.26 -9.20 -16.18
C THR A 364 -23.24 -8.86 -17.29
N VAL A 365 -24.46 -9.37 -17.18
CA VAL A 365 -25.52 -9.16 -18.17
C VAL A 365 -26.56 -8.22 -17.58
N PHE A 366 -26.70 -7.05 -18.20
CA PHE A 366 -27.77 -6.11 -17.92
C PHE A 366 -28.92 -6.38 -18.90
N ALA A 367 -30.14 -6.45 -18.38
CA ALA A 367 -31.33 -6.77 -19.16
C ALA A 367 -32.33 -5.61 -19.10
N GLY A 368 -32.57 -4.98 -20.24
CA GLY A 368 -33.61 -3.97 -20.43
C GLY A 368 -34.82 -4.59 -21.12
N ALA A 369 -36.00 -4.50 -20.51
CA ALA A 369 -37.23 -5.03 -21.07
C ALA A 369 -38.44 -4.09 -20.91
N VAL A 370 -39.49 -4.30 -21.71
CA VAL A 370 -40.79 -3.64 -21.51
C VAL A 370 -41.86 -4.69 -21.18
N VAL A 371 -42.44 -4.57 -19.99
CA VAL A 371 -43.43 -5.51 -19.45
C VAL A 371 -44.74 -4.80 -19.23
N LYS A 372 -45.78 -5.21 -19.97
CA LYS A 372 -47.11 -4.58 -19.93
C LYS A 372 -47.04 -3.04 -20.11
N GLY A 373 -46.16 -2.57 -21.00
CA GLY A 373 -45.94 -1.15 -21.28
C GLY A 373 -45.10 -0.39 -20.25
N LYS A 374 -44.55 -1.06 -19.24
CA LYS A 374 -43.65 -0.45 -18.24
C LYS A 374 -42.20 -0.88 -18.48
N PRO A 375 -41.22 0.03 -18.32
CA PRO A 375 -39.82 -0.33 -18.41
C PRO A 375 -39.41 -1.22 -17.22
N PHE A 376 -38.48 -2.12 -17.48
CA PHE A 376 -37.80 -2.97 -16.51
C PHE A 376 -36.32 -2.98 -16.86
N GLU A 377 -35.50 -2.89 -15.83
CA GLU A 377 -34.06 -3.01 -15.92
C GLU A 377 -33.60 -3.87 -14.73
N GLY A 378 -32.64 -4.76 -14.96
CA GLY A 378 -31.94 -5.46 -13.90
C GLY A 378 -30.76 -6.25 -14.42
N TYR A 379 -30.00 -6.91 -13.55
CA TYR A 379 -28.76 -7.57 -13.95
C TYR A 379 -28.51 -8.91 -13.27
N SER A 380 -27.65 -9.72 -13.90
CA SER A 380 -27.05 -10.90 -13.29
C SER A 380 -25.67 -11.15 -13.88
N SER A 381 -24.74 -11.51 -13.01
CA SER A 381 -23.41 -11.99 -13.38
C SER A 381 -23.45 -13.49 -13.60
N PHE A 382 -22.70 -13.94 -14.59
CA PHE A 382 -22.61 -15.33 -14.99
C PHE A 382 -21.15 -15.79 -14.98
N PHE A 383 -20.96 -17.06 -14.62
CA PHE A 383 -19.65 -17.69 -14.55
C PHE A 383 -19.70 -19.01 -15.31
N ARG A 384 -18.72 -19.23 -16.18
CA ARG A 384 -18.51 -20.58 -16.72
C ARG A 384 -17.88 -21.47 -15.64
N PRO A 385 -18.34 -22.73 -15.52
CA PRO A 385 -17.66 -23.73 -14.70
C PRO A 385 -16.17 -23.78 -15.03
N GLY A 386 -15.34 -23.94 -14.02
CA GLY A 386 -13.91 -24.18 -14.23
C GLY A 386 -13.73 -25.56 -14.85
N HIS A 387 -13.13 -25.59 -16.04
CA HIS A 387 -12.70 -26.82 -16.72
C HIS A 387 -11.22 -27.10 -16.46
N LEU A 388 -10.45 -26.05 -16.10
CA LEU A 388 -9.07 -26.14 -15.68
C LEU A 388 -8.96 -26.75 -14.27
N THR A 389 -8.24 -27.86 -14.16
CA THR A 389 -7.89 -28.47 -12.87
C THR A 389 -6.38 -28.51 -12.70
N LEU A 390 -5.90 -28.23 -11.49
CA LEU A 390 -4.50 -28.33 -11.10
C LEU A 390 -4.39 -29.26 -9.89
N GLU A 391 -3.61 -30.32 -10.04
CA GLU A 391 -3.22 -31.21 -8.96
C GLU A 391 -1.73 -30.99 -8.67
N LEU A 392 -1.38 -30.99 -7.39
CA LEU A 392 -0.03 -30.77 -6.89
C LEU A 392 0.31 -31.94 -5.97
N GLU A 393 1.33 -32.72 -6.33
CA GLU A 393 1.87 -33.78 -5.49
C GLU A 393 3.30 -33.45 -5.09
N VAL A 394 3.57 -33.55 -3.79
CA VAL A 394 4.90 -33.35 -3.19
C VAL A 394 5.11 -34.40 -2.11
N PRO A 395 6.36 -34.82 -1.85
CA PRO A 395 6.66 -35.66 -0.70
C PRO A 395 6.30 -34.94 0.62
N GLU A 396 5.86 -35.70 1.63
CA GLU A 396 5.59 -35.16 2.97
C GLU A 396 6.88 -34.70 3.66
N THR A 397 7.99 -35.42 3.43
CA THR A 397 9.28 -35.15 4.06
C THR A 397 10.44 -35.33 3.08
N VAL A 398 11.42 -34.44 3.14
CA VAL A 398 12.68 -34.47 2.37
C VAL A 398 13.85 -34.23 3.34
N ARG A 399 15.05 -34.70 3.03
CA ARG A 399 16.24 -34.40 3.85
C ARG A 399 16.93 -33.11 3.37
N PRO A 400 17.59 -32.35 4.26
CA PRO A 400 18.49 -31.28 3.84
C PRO A 400 19.53 -31.81 2.85
N GLY A 401 19.81 -31.03 1.81
CA GLY A 401 20.72 -31.36 0.72
C GLY A 401 20.10 -32.23 -0.39
N ASP A 402 18.94 -32.84 -0.16
CA ASP A 402 18.23 -33.61 -1.19
C ASP A 402 17.49 -32.67 -2.18
N GLU A 403 17.01 -33.26 -3.28
CA GLU A 403 16.14 -32.60 -4.23
C GLU A 403 14.66 -32.83 -3.89
N LEU A 404 13.87 -31.76 -3.86
CA LEU A 404 12.42 -31.81 -3.80
C LEU A 404 11.84 -32.04 -5.20
N SER A 405 11.16 -33.17 -5.39
CA SER A 405 10.34 -33.41 -6.59
C SER A 405 8.93 -32.88 -6.38
N VAL A 406 8.51 -31.96 -7.26
CA VAL A 406 7.16 -31.41 -7.32
C VAL A 406 6.49 -31.84 -8.59
N GLN A 407 5.40 -32.59 -8.48
CA GLN A 407 4.62 -33.05 -9.61
C GLN A 407 3.40 -32.14 -9.81
N LEU A 408 3.36 -31.46 -10.95
CA LEU A 408 2.24 -30.63 -11.39
C LEU A 408 1.44 -31.40 -12.43
N VAL A 409 0.12 -31.49 -12.26
CA VAL A 409 -0.78 -32.10 -13.25
C VAL A 409 -1.88 -31.11 -13.58
N CYS A 410 -1.96 -30.70 -14.84
CA CYS A 410 -2.94 -29.74 -15.32
C CYS A 410 -3.81 -30.37 -16.41
N LYS A 411 -5.14 -30.34 -16.22
CA LYS A 411 -6.13 -30.87 -17.18
C LYS A 411 -7.11 -29.75 -17.55
N GLY A 412 -7.75 -29.89 -18.72
CA GLY A 412 -8.74 -28.91 -19.19
C GLY A 412 -8.23 -27.89 -20.21
N ALA A 413 -6.93 -27.86 -20.50
CA ALA A 413 -6.32 -27.00 -21.50
C ALA A 413 -5.85 -27.77 -22.75
N SER A 414 -5.90 -27.12 -23.91
CA SER A 414 -5.44 -27.68 -25.19
C SER A 414 -3.97 -27.36 -25.52
N LYS A 415 -3.40 -26.34 -24.86
CA LYS A 415 -2.01 -25.90 -24.95
C LYS A 415 -1.31 -26.04 -23.59
N ALA A 416 0.01 -25.81 -23.56
CA ALA A 416 0.75 -25.75 -22.32
C ALA A 416 0.20 -24.61 -21.45
N VAL A 417 -0.02 -24.88 -20.16
CA VAL A 417 -0.51 -23.88 -19.21
C VAL A 417 0.67 -23.31 -18.43
N PRO A 418 0.85 -21.98 -18.36
CA PRO A 418 1.84 -21.41 -17.47
C PRO A 418 1.34 -21.53 -16.02
N VAL A 419 2.06 -22.31 -15.22
CA VAL A 419 1.75 -22.52 -13.79
C VAL A 419 2.77 -21.77 -12.95
N LEU A 420 2.34 -20.80 -12.16
CA LEU A 420 3.16 -20.25 -11.09
C LEU A 420 3.40 -21.34 -10.07
N LEU A 421 4.66 -21.66 -9.77
CA LEU A 421 5.06 -22.52 -8.66
C LEU A 421 5.86 -21.69 -7.67
N ALA A 422 5.46 -21.71 -6.40
CA ALA A 422 6.12 -21.04 -5.30
C ALA A 422 6.43 -22.06 -4.20
N VAL A 423 7.69 -22.15 -3.81
CA VAL A 423 8.20 -22.98 -2.72
C VAL A 423 9.00 -22.09 -1.77
N ARG A 424 8.44 -21.83 -0.59
CA ARG A 424 8.99 -20.86 0.38
C ARG A 424 8.80 -21.31 1.82
N ASP A 425 9.64 -20.82 2.72
CA ASP A 425 9.53 -21.08 4.15
C ASP A 425 8.14 -20.67 4.64
N HIS A 426 7.48 -21.55 5.39
CA HIS A 426 6.09 -21.38 5.80
C HIS A 426 5.87 -20.17 6.71
N ARG A 427 6.91 -19.66 7.37
CA ARG A 427 6.86 -18.44 8.20
C ARG A 427 6.72 -17.18 7.36
N LEU A 428 7.14 -17.25 6.10
CA LEU A 428 6.94 -16.17 5.15
C LEU A 428 5.51 -16.27 4.64
N THR A 429 4.67 -15.33 5.07
CA THR A 429 3.28 -15.25 4.62
C THR A 429 3.14 -14.27 3.48
N ALA A 430 2.16 -14.53 2.60
CA ALA A 430 1.69 -13.58 1.59
C ALA A 430 0.21 -13.32 1.89
N ALA A 431 -0.16 -12.05 2.07
CA ALA A 431 -1.54 -11.66 2.36
C ALA A 431 -2.43 -11.86 1.13
N ASP A 432 -1.88 -11.50 -0.03
CA ASP A 432 -2.54 -11.60 -1.32
C ASP A 432 -2.18 -12.91 -2.02
N ARG A 433 -3.19 -13.52 -2.64
CA ARG A 433 -3.05 -14.76 -3.42
C ARG A 433 -3.67 -14.55 -4.79
N PRO A 434 -3.08 -15.08 -5.88
CA PRO A 434 -3.57 -14.81 -7.23
C PRO A 434 -5.06 -15.08 -7.42
N SER A 435 -5.56 -16.23 -6.93
CA SER A 435 -6.96 -16.62 -7.10
C SER A 435 -7.93 -15.70 -6.36
N VAL A 436 -7.60 -15.33 -5.11
CA VAL A 436 -8.42 -14.42 -4.29
C VAL A 436 -8.37 -13.00 -4.85
N SER A 437 -7.19 -12.51 -5.25
CA SER A 437 -7.02 -11.18 -5.83
C SER A 437 -7.75 -11.01 -7.16
N LEU A 438 -7.76 -12.04 -8.03
CA LEU A 438 -8.58 -12.05 -9.24
C LEU A 438 -10.09 -12.07 -8.91
N GLY A 439 -10.51 -12.87 -7.92
CA GLY A 439 -11.90 -12.86 -7.45
C GLY A 439 -12.33 -11.49 -6.89
N ALA A 440 -11.45 -10.82 -6.15
CA ALA A 440 -11.67 -9.48 -5.62
C ALA A 440 -11.75 -8.43 -6.73
N SER A 441 -10.90 -8.56 -7.76
CA SER A 441 -10.96 -7.73 -8.97
C SER A 441 -12.31 -7.89 -9.69
N ALA A 442 -12.80 -9.12 -9.83
CA ALA A 442 -14.11 -9.39 -10.42
C ALA A 442 -15.26 -8.79 -9.61
N LYS A 443 -15.22 -8.96 -8.29
CA LYS A 443 -16.18 -8.35 -7.37
C LYS A 443 -16.21 -6.82 -7.54
N LYS A 444 -15.03 -6.17 -7.53
CA LYS A 444 -14.89 -4.71 -7.73
C LYS A 444 -15.44 -4.26 -9.09
N ALA A 445 -15.16 -5.01 -10.16
CA ALA A 445 -15.67 -4.71 -11.50
C ALA A 445 -17.20 -4.78 -11.55
N ILE A 446 -17.82 -5.78 -10.89
CA ILE A 446 -19.27 -5.89 -10.76
C ILE A 446 -19.83 -4.71 -9.96
N ASP A 447 -19.28 -4.43 -8.76
CA ASP A 447 -19.70 -3.30 -7.92
C ASP A 447 -19.68 -1.98 -8.71
N THR A 448 -18.61 -1.73 -9.46
CA THR A 448 -18.46 -0.53 -10.31
C THR A 448 -19.47 -0.50 -11.45
N ALA A 449 -19.74 -1.66 -12.08
CA ALA A 449 -20.68 -1.74 -13.17
C ALA A 449 -22.14 -1.55 -12.70
N THR A 450 -22.47 -1.98 -11.48
CA THR A 450 -23.83 -1.94 -10.94
C THR A 450 -24.12 -0.71 -10.09
N GLU A 451 -23.15 0.20 -9.95
CA GLU A 451 -23.28 1.43 -9.16
C GLU A 451 -24.55 2.23 -9.54
N GLY A 452 -25.38 2.51 -8.53
CA GLY A 452 -26.61 3.30 -8.63
C GLY A 452 -27.85 2.54 -9.12
N MET A 453 -27.72 1.28 -9.58
CA MET A 453 -28.86 0.53 -10.12
C MET A 453 -29.99 0.29 -9.11
N ASP A 454 -29.67 0.26 -7.82
CA ASP A 454 -30.62 0.17 -6.71
C ASP A 454 -31.51 1.43 -6.55
N GLU A 455 -31.09 2.56 -7.12
CA GLU A 455 -31.85 3.83 -7.12
C GLU A 455 -32.98 3.85 -8.18
N GLY A 456 -32.99 2.90 -9.12
CA GLY A 456 -34.04 2.75 -10.13
C GLY A 456 -33.85 3.63 -11.38
N PHE A 457 -34.94 4.21 -11.91
CA PHE A 457 -34.90 5.03 -13.13
C PHE A 457 -34.61 6.50 -12.82
N PHE A 458 -33.86 7.17 -13.71
CA PHE A 458 -33.57 8.59 -13.57
C PHE A 458 -34.83 9.45 -13.75
N ASP A 459 -34.90 10.54 -12.99
CA ASP A 459 -35.93 11.55 -13.21
C ASP A 459 -35.71 12.22 -14.57
N ASN A 460 -36.69 12.04 -15.46
CA ASN A 460 -36.71 12.68 -16.77
C ASN A 460 -36.65 14.21 -16.68
N ASP A 461 -37.00 14.81 -15.54
CA ASP A 461 -36.82 16.24 -15.31
C ASP A 461 -35.36 16.70 -15.36
N ALA A 462 -34.41 15.81 -15.06
CA ALA A 462 -32.98 16.09 -15.18
C ALA A 462 -32.48 16.12 -16.64
N LEU A 463 -33.19 15.52 -17.61
CA LEU A 463 -32.75 15.42 -19.01
C LEU A 463 -32.70 16.76 -19.75
N LEU A 464 -33.53 17.72 -19.35
CA LEU A 464 -33.66 19.01 -20.04
C LEU A 464 -33.30 20.14 -19.08
N PRO A 465 -32.22 20.89 -19.33
CA PRO A 465 -31.97 22.12 -18.57
C PRO A 465 -33.15 23.08 -18.74
N PRO A 466 -33.43 23.94 -17.75
CA PRO A 466 -34.51 24.92 -17.83
C PRO A 466 -34.36 25.78 -19.10
N PRO A 467 -35.47 26.19 -19.73
CA PRO A 467 -35.43 26.87 -21.02
C PRO A 467 -34.59 28.16 -20.91
N PRO A 468 -33.83 28.53 -21.95
CA PRO A 468 -32.94 29.70 -21.95
C PRO A 468 -33.63 31.02 -21.58
N THR A 469 -34.96 31.11 -21.67
CA THR A 469 -35.75 32.27 -21.27
C THR A 469 -35.77 32.55 -19.76
N LEU A 470 -35.39 31.60 -18.90
CA LEU A 470 -35.27 31.80 -17.45
C LEU A 470 -33.85 32.18 -17.01
N LEU A 471 -32.83 31.92 -17.82
CA LEU A 471 -31.42 32.29 -17.55
C LEU A 471 -31.07 33.73 -17.94
N ARG A 472 -31.94 34.42 -18.70
CA ARG A 472 -31.76 35.84 -19.05
C ARG A 472 -32.03 36.82 -17.90
N ALA A 473 -32.39 36.32 -16.72
CA ALA A 473 -32.52 37.11 -15.49
C ALA A 473 -31.35 36.94 -14.50
N MET A 474 -30.38 36.06 -14.79
CA MET A 474 -29.29 35.75 -13.83
C MET A 474 -27.86 35.76 -14.42
N ALA A 475 -27.67 36.23 -15.65
CA ALA A 475 -26.32 36.35 -16.23
C ALA A 475 -26.12 37.72 -16.89
N VAL A 476 -25.94 38.73 -16.06
CA VAL A 476 -25.12 39.91 -16.37
C VAL A 476 -23.99 39.90 -15.35
N GLU A 477 -22.90 39.21 -15.68
CA GLU A 477 -21.53 39.61 -15.36
C GLU A 477 -20.58 38.52 -15.88
N TYR A 478 -19.40 38.96 -16.33
CA TYR A 478 -18.32 38.20 -16.96
C TYR A 478 -18.49 37.87 -18.45
N ALA A 479 -18.28 38.93 -19.25
CA ALA A 479 -17.64 38.80 -20.55
C ALA A 479 -16.19 39.31 -20.46
N GLY A 480 -15.28 38.56 -21.09
CA GLY A 480 -13.91 38.97 -21.41
C GLY A 480 -12.93 37.85 -21.06
N GLY A 481 -12.22 37.22 -21.98
CA GLY A 481 -12.12 37.35 -23.43
C GLY A 481 -11.14 36.27 -23.89
N GLY A 482 -11.41 35.63 -25.03
CA GLY A 482 -10.47 34.72 -25.67
C GLY A 482 -9.58 35.48 -26.67
N PHE A 483 -8.43 34.90 -26.99
CA PHE A 483 -7.84 34.95 -28.32
C PHE A 483 -7.06 33.66 -28.61
N LEU A 484 -7.08 33.30 -29.89
CA LEU A 484 -6.64 32.09 -30.56
C LEU A 484 -5.12 32.08 -30.79
N ASP A 485 -4.50 30.91 -30.93
CA ASP A 485 -4.10 30.39 -32.26
C ASP A 485 -3.52 28.98 -32.16
N ALA A 486 -3.82 28.20 -33.19
CA ALA A 486 -3.32 26.85 -33.46
C ALA A 486 -2.33 26.93 -34.64
N GLU A 487 -1.25 26.17 -34.60
CA GLU A 487 -0.58 25.68 -35.82
C GLU A 487 -0.04 24.26 -35.60
N GLU A 488 -0.43 23.38 -36.53
CA GLU A 488 0.22 22.12 -36.88
C GLU A 488 1.55 22.44 -37.59
N ASP A 489 2.61 21.64 -37.41
CA ASP A 489 3.22 20.93 -38.55
C ASP A 489 4.24 19.85 -38.13
N SER A 490 4.61 19.10 -39.15
CA SER A 490 5.02 17.71 -39.23
C SER A 490 6.54 17.42 -39.25
N MET A 491 6.83 16.11 -39.24
CA MET A 491 7.92 15.42 -39.95
C MET A 491 9.33 15.24 -39.32
N ALA A 492 9.62 13.96 -39.05
CA ALA A 492 10.57 13.11 -39.79
C ALA A 492 11.86 12.61 -39.09
N LEU A 493 12.07 11.31 -39.33
CA LEU A 493 13.21 10.43 -39.02
C LEU A 493 14.60 11.06 -39.22
N CYS A 494 15.55 10.63 -38.38
CA CYS A 494 16.83 10.11 -38.85
C CYS A 494 17.43 9.09 -37.88
N CYS A 495 18.01 8.04 -38.47
CA CYS A 495 18.68 6.91 -37.85
C CYS A 495 20.05 7.29 -37.30
N GLY A 496 20.53 6.58 -36.27
CA GLY A 496 21.91 6.69 -35.78
C GLY A 496 22.29 5.53 -34.88
N THR A 497 22.84 4.48 -35.47
CA THR A 497 23.44 3.30 -34.86
C THR A 497 24.70 3.63 -34.06
N GLY A 498 24.90 3.02 -32.89
CA GLY A 498 26.17 3.04 -32.16
C GLY A 498 26.23 1.96 -31.09
N ALA A 499 27.01 0.92 -31.35
CA ALA A 499 27.16 -0.30 -30.55
C ALA A 499 27.88 -0.07 -29.21
N VAL A 500 27.48 -0.85 -28.21
CA VAL A 500 28.12 -1.02 -26.92
C VAL A 500 29.08 -2.21 -27.02
N ASP A 501 30.35 -2.02 -26.67
CA ASP A 501 31.31 -3.10 -26.40
C ASP A 501 31.51 -3.17 -24.88
N LEU A 502 31.11 -4.30 -24.29
CA LEU A 502 31.34 -4.69 -22.89
C LEU A 502 31.79 -6.16 -22.89
N ALA A 503 33.04 -6.38 -22.48
CA ALA A 503 33.64 -7.67 -22.09
C ALA A 503 35.04 -7.34 -21.50
N GLU A 504 35.60 -8.00 -20.51
CA GLU A 504 35.32 -9.31 -19.93
C GLU A 504 36.05 -9.43 -18.58
N SER A 505 35.50 -10.29 -17.73
CA SER A 505 36.03 -10.77 -16.46
C SER A 505 37.33 -11.58 -16.58
N VAL A 506 38.14 -11.60 -15.51
CA VAL A 506 39.15 -12.65 -15.32
C VAL A 506 38.96 -13.28 -13.94
N THR A 507 38.46 -14.51 -13.95
CA THR A 507 38.46 -15.47 -12.84
C THR A 507 39.86 -16.05 -12.63
N ARG A 508 40.23 -16.29 -11.36
CA ARG A 508 41.44 -17.04 -11.02
C ARG A 508 41.12 -18.06 -9.94
N ALA A 509 41.04 -19.32 -10.36
CA ALA A 509 40.95 -20.48 -9.50
C ALA A 509 42.29 -20.78 -8.82
N VAL A 510 42.24 -21.15 -7.54
CA VAL A 510 43.36 -21.73 -6.80
C VAL A 510 42.89 -23.06 -6.23
N TYR A 511 43.70 -24.09 -6.46
CA TYR A 511 43.50 -25.49 -6.08
C TYR A 511 43.64 -25.70 -4.57
N GLU A 512 42.77 -26.52 -4.00
CA GLU A 512 42.91 -27.11 -2.67
C GLU A 512 43.59 -28.48 -2.74
N GLU A 513 44.42 -28.77 -1.73
CA GLU A 513 45.00 -30.09 -1.46
C GLU A 513 44.13 -30.83 -0.44
N GLU A 514 43.73 -32.06 -0.79
CA GLU A 514 42.91 -32.95 0.04
C GLU A 514 43.67 -33.49 1.25
N VAL A 515 43.10 -33.29 2.45
CA VAL A 515 43.45 -34.03 3.65
C VAL A 515 42.25 -34.92 4.03
N SER A 516 42.47 -36.24 3.99
CA SER A 516 41.54 -37.28 4.41
C SER A 516 41.09 -37.09 5.87
N GLN A 517 39.89 -36.55 6.08
CA GLN A 517 39.19 -36.51 7.37
C GLN A 517 38.10 -37.58 7.43
N SER A 518 37.87 -38.08 8.64
CA SER A 518 36.76 -38.98 9.00
C SER A 518 35.42 -38.42 8.51
N LEU A 519 34.51 -39.30 8.09
CA LEU A 519 33.14 -39.05 7.61
C LEU A 519 32.28 -38.27 8.63
N ILE A 520 32.56 -36.98 8.82
CA ILE A 520 31.67 -36.01 9.45
C ILE A 520 30.97 -35.34 8.27
N GLU A 521 29.64 -35.40 8.23
CA GLU A 521 28.86 -34.66 7.23
C GLU A 521 29.27 -33.17 7.30
N PRO A 522 29.46 -32.49 6.16
CA PRO A 522 29.77 -31.06 6.17
C PRO A 522 28.69 -30.30 6.95
N PRO A 523 29.07 -29.27 7.73
CA PRO A 523 28.10 -28.51 8.49
C PRO A 523 27.13 -27.80 7.55
N ARG A 524 25.86 -27.79 7.95
CA ARG A 524 24.78 -27.06 7.26
C ARG A 524 25.13 -25.57 7.26
N SER A 525 25.10 -24.94 6.08
CA SER A 525 25.51 -23.52 5.89
C SER A 525 24.64 -22.73 4.91
N ASP A 526 23.89 -23.40 4.01
CA ASP A 526 22.98 -22.72 3.09
C ASP A 526 21.52 -22.81 3.57
N PHE A 527 20.94 -21.64 3.90
CA PHE A 527 19.61 -21.55 4.50
C PHE A 527 18.63 -20.72 3.65
N PRO A 528 18.28 -21.16 2.43
CA PRO A 528 17.35 -20.42 1.57
C PRO A 528 15.96 -20.35 2.18
N SER A 529 15.39 -19.14 2.18
CA SER A 529 14.02 -18.89 2.64
C SER A 529 12.97 -19.03 1.52
N VAL A 530 13.41 -19.01 0.25
CA VAL A 530 12.63 -19.33 -0.94
C VAL A 530 13.43 -20.33 -1.77
N LEU A 531 12.90 -21.52 -1.99
CA LEU A 531 13.55 -22.58 -2.79
C LEU A 531 13.27 -22.40 -4.28
N PHE A 532 12.06 -21.96 -4.63
CA PHE A 532 11.66 -21.75 -6.01
C PHE A 532 10.53 -20.73 -6.10
N TYR A 533 10.61 -19.83 -7.06
CA TYR A 533 9.48 -18.98 -7.45
C TYR A 533 9.57 -18.70 -8.95
N GLY A 534 8.60 -19.21 -9.73
CA GLY A 534 8.72 -19.16 -11.19
C GLY A 534 7.51 -19.69 -11.94
N LEU A 535 7.44 -19.34 -13.24
CA LEU A 535 6.48 -19.90 -14.18
C LEU A 535 6.99 -21.22 -14.77
N VAL A 536 6.15 -22.25 -14.69
CA VAL A 536 6.43 -23.59 -15.19
C VAL A 536 5.38 -23.93 -16.26
N PRO A 537 5.74 -24.07 -17.55
CA PRO A 537 4.77 -24.48 -18.56
C PRO A 537 4.45 -25.98 -18.41
N VAL A 538 3.18 -26.31 -18.20
CA VAL A 538 2.68 -27.68 -17.96
C VAL A 538 1.79 -28.13 -19.12
N SER A 539 2.18 -29.21 -19.79
CA SER A 539 1.37 -29.88 -20.83
C SER A 539 0.87 -31.22 -20.30
N GLY A 540 -0.30 -31.21 -19.65
CA GLY A 540 -0.85 -32.39 -18.99
C GLY A 540 -0.21 -32.68 -17.63
N SER A 541 1.10 -32.95 -17.62
CA SER A 541 1.86 -33.25 -16.40
C SER A 541 3.33 -32.81 -16.53
N ARG A 542 3.92 -32.31 -15.45
CA ARG A 542 5.33 -31.90 -15.38
C ARG A 542 5.90 -32.07 -13.99
N GLU A 543 7.04 -32.75 -13.91
CA GLU A 543 7.86 -32.83 -12.72
C GLU A 543 8.86 -31.67 -12.69
N VAL A 544 9.02 -31.03 -11.52
CA VAL A 544 9.99 -29.97 -11.26
C VAL A 544 10.87 -30.41 -10.10
N THR A 545 12.17 -30.43 -10.31
CA THR A 545 13.17 -30.80 -9.31
C THR A 545 13.81 -29.55 -8.74
N ILE A 546 13.73 -29.37 -7.43
CA ILE A 546 14.16 -28.14 -6.72
C ILE A 546 15.18 -28.52 -5.65
N PRO A 547 16.39 -27.93 -5.65
CA PRO A 547 17.36 -28.15 -4.57
C PRO A 547 16.85 -27.50 -3.28
N VAL A 548 16.86 -28.24 -2.17
CA VAL A 548 16.29 -27.78 -0.88
C VAL A 548 17.29 -26.95 -0.06
N GLY A 549 18.59 -27.06 -0.34
CA GLY A 549 19.64 -26.50 0.51
C GLY A 549 19.75 -27.22 1.86
N ASP A 550 20.42 -26.61 2.83
CA ASP A 550 20.66 -27.21 4.16
C ASP A 550 19.60 -26.81 5.21
N THR A 551 18.55 -26.10 4.79
CA THR A 551 17.47 -25.64 5.67
C THR A 551 16.69 -26.80 6.26
N LEU A 552 16.53 -26.78 7.59
CA LEU A 552 15.52 -27.57 8.28
C LEU A 552 14.32 -26.68 8.56
N GLY A 553 13.19 -26.98 7.93
CA GLY A 553 11.99 -26.14 8.03
C GLY A 553 10.79 -26.74 7.31
N SER A 554 9.62 -26.14 7.53
CA SER A 554 8.41 -26.45 6.77
C SER A 554 8.31 -25.46 5.63
N PHE A 555 8.06 -25.95 4.41
CA PHE A 555 7.93 -25.12 3.21
C PHE A 555 6.50 -25.21 2.67
N ALA A 556 5.89 -24.05 2.40
CA ALA A 556 4.67 -23.97 1.63
C ALA A 556 4.97 -24.20 0.15
N VAL A 557 4.24 -25.11 -0.48
CA VAL A 557 4.26 -25.33 -1.93
C VAL A 557 2.91 -24.88 -2.48
N GLU A 558 2.91 -23.78 -3.22
CA GLU A 558 1.71 -23.17 -3.78
C GLU A 558 1.85 -23.15 -5.31
N ALA A 559 0.79 -23.56 -6.00
CA ALA A 559 0.73 -23.56 -7.45
C ALA A 559 -0.54 -22.85 -7.94
N PHE A 560 -0.42 -22.02 -8.97
CA PHE A 560 -1.53 -21.29 -9.58
C PHE A 560 -1.47 -21.39 -11.11
N ALA A 561 -2.59 -21.69 -11.73
CA ALA A 561 -2.71 -21.80 -13.19
C ALA A 561 -3.80 -20.85 -13.69
N LEU A 562 -3.52 -20.15 -14.79
CA LEU A 562 -4.47 -19.30 -15.51
C LEU A 562 -4.33 -19.59 -17.00
N ILE A 563 -5.46 -19.78 -17.69
CA ILE A 563 -5.53 -19.85 -19.15
C ILE A 563 -6.95 -19.56 -19.63
N ASP A 564 -7.08 -18.79 -20.73
CA ASP A 564 -8.37 -18.51 -21.39
C ASP A 564 -9.49 -18.03 -20.42
N GLY A 565 -9.11 -17.22 -19.42
CA GLY A 565 -10.04 -16.71 -18.40
C GLY A 565 -10.50 -17.72 -17.35
N ASP A 566 -9.94 -18.94 -17.34
CA ASP A 566 -10.14 -19.98 -16.32
C ASP A 566 -8.90 -20.07 -15.41
N TRP A 567 -9.08 -20.09 -14.10
CA TRP A 567 -8.00 -20.22 -13.14
C TRP A 567 -8.32 -21.16 -11.98
N THR A 568 -7.26 -21.74 -11.42
CA THR A 568 -7.31 -22.65 -10.28
C THR A 568 -5.99 -22.62 -9.52
N ASP A 569 -6.01 -23.01 -8.25
CA ASP A 569 -4.82 -23.11 -7.41
C ASP A 569 -4.79 -24.42 -6.62
N ALA A 570 -3.58 -24.88 -6.31
CA ALA A 570 -3.31 -26.07 -5.51
C ALA A 570 -2.22 -25.77 -4.49
N ARG A 571 -2.31 -26.40 -3.32
CA ARG A 571 -1.38 -26.14 -2.21
C ARG A 571 -1.02 -27.42 -1.48
N SER A 572 0.21 -27.48 -1.03
CA SER A 572 0.72 -28.52 -0.15
C SER A 572 1.81 -27.95 0.76
N THR A 573 2.30 -28.80 1.65
CA THR A 573 3.43 -28.49 2.53
C THR A 573 4.43 -29.64 2.43
N VAL A 574 5.71 -29.30 2.46
CA VAL A 574 6.79 -30.28 2.64
C VAL A 574 7.60 -29.93 3.87
N VAL A 575 7.99 -30.94 4.64
CA VAL A 575 8.86 -30.79 5.80
C VAL A 575 10.28 -31.22 5.41
N VAL A 576 11.26 -30.38 5.66
CA VAL A 576 12.67 -30.73 5.48
C VAL A 576 13.25 -31.05 6.84
N ASP A 577 13.54 -32.32 7.11
CA ASP A 577 13.89 -32.78 8.45
C ASP A 577 15.00 -33.85 8.48
N LYS A 578 15.67 -33.99 9.64
CA LYS A 578 16.61 -35.07 9.96
C LYS A 578 16.33 -35.65 11.36
N PRO A 579 16.47 -36.98 11.55
CA PRO A 579 16.22 -37.63 12.86
C PRO A 579 17.17 -37.21 13.98
N VAL A 580 18.35 -36.68 13.62
CA VAL A 580 19.33 -36.09 14.52
C VAL A 580 19.58 -34.68 14.02
N ARG A 581 19.44 -33.69 14.90
CA ARG A 581 19.35 -32.28 14.52
C ARG A 581 19.97 -31.39 15.57
N VAL A 582 20.77 -30.42 15.13
CA VAL A 582 21.24 -29.31 15.95
C VAL A 582 20.97 -27.98 15.25
N ASP A 583 20.40 -27.02 15.97
CA ASP A 583 20.25 -25.64 15.48
C ASP A 583 20.91 -24.65 16.42
N LEU A 584 21.38 -23.56 15.82
CA LEU A 584 21.91 -22.40 16.51
C LEU A 584 21.00 -21.20 16.25
N GLU A 585 20.53 -20.58 17.32
CA GLU A 585 19.74 -19.35 17.29
C GLU A 585 20.66 -18.22 17.79
N LEU A 586 21.37 -17.62 16.85
CA LEU A 586 22.34 -16.55 17.09
C LEU A 586 21.93 -15.31 16.30
N PRO A 587 22.09 -14.10 16.87
CA PRO A 587 21.95 -12.86 16.10
C PRO A 587 22.97 -12.80 14.96
N PRO A 588 22.65 -12.11 13.85
CA PRO A 588 23.57 -11.98 12.72
C PRO A 588 24.83 -11.16 13.06
N ALA A 589 24.73 -10.25 14.02
CA ALA A 589 25.85 -9.47 14.52
C ALA A 589 25.68 -9.11 15.99
N VAL A 590 26.80 -9.01 16.72
CA VAL A 590 26.85 -8.60 18.13
C VAL A 590 28.03 -7.67 18.33
N HIS A 591 27.83 -6.53 18.98
CA HIS A 591 28.99 -5.72 19.36
C HIS A 591 29.74 -6.44 20.48
N LYS A 592 31.08 -6.52 20.41
CA LYS A 592 31.91 -7.28 21.37
C LYS A 592 31.73 -6.90 22.84
N ASP A 593 31.21 -5.71 23.11
CA ASP A 593 30.96 -5.20 24.47
C ASP A 593 29.53 -5.46 24.96
N ASP A 594 28.65 -5.95 24.09
CA ASP A 594 27.27 -6.30 24.43
C ASP A 594 27.21 -7.70 25.07
N ARG A 595 26.25 -7.87 25.97
CA ARG A 595 25.95 -9.18 26.56
C ARG A 595 24.74 -9.75 25.89
N VAL A 596 24.96 -10.60 24.90
CA VAL A 596 23.89 -11.27 24.15
C VAL A 596 23.87 -12.75 24.49
N VAL A 597 22.67 -13.29 24.69
CA VAL A 597 22.44 -14.73 24.91
C VAL A 597 21.90 -15.32 23.62
N GLY A 598 22.52 -16.42 23.19
CA GLY A 598 22.09 -17.23 22.07
C GLY A 598 21.61 -18.59 22.57
N ARG A 599 20.93 -19.34 21.70
CA ARG A 599 20.40 -20.66 22.05
C ARG A 599 20.93 -21.73 21.10
N LEU A 600 21.20 -22.91 21.64
CA LEU A 600 21.52 -24.13 20.89
C LEU A 600 20.42 -25.15 21.20
N ARG A 601 19.81 -25.71 20.15
CA ARG A 601 18.81 -26.76 20.27
C ARG A 601 19.36 -28.06 19.72
N ALA A 602 19.13 -29.15 20.42
CA ALA A 602 19.57 -30.48 20.00
C ALA A 602 18.43 -31.49 20.14
N SER A 603 18.17 -32.25 19.08
CA SER A 603 17.19 -33.34 19.05
C SER A 603 17.84 -34.61 18.50
N THR A 604 17.54 -35.75 19.13
CA THR A 604 17.99 -37.07 18.68
C THR A 604 16.87 -38.08 18.83
N SER A 605 16.88 -39.11 17.98
CA SER A 605 15.84 -40.14 17.96
C SER A 605 15.86 -41.04 19.20
N SER A 606 17.03 -41.23 19.82
CA SER A 606 17.15 -42.00 21.05
C SER A 606 16.77 -41.24 22.33
N GLY A 607 16.54 -39.93 22.22
CA GLY A 607 16.33 -39.05 23.36
C GLY A 607 17.61 -38.70 24.13
N ARG A 608 18.80 -39.11 23.65
CA ARG A 608 20.09 -38.81 24.28
C ARG A 608 21.16 -38.48 23.24
N GLY A 609 21.70 -37.27 23.32
CA GLY A 609 22.69 -36.75 22.38
C GLY A 609 23.99 -36.31 23.05
N LYS A 610 25.09 -36.36 22.29
CA LYS A 610 26.34 -35.68 22.64
C LYS A 610 26.45 -34.37 21.85
N VAL A 611 26.45 -33.24 22.52
CA VAL A 611 26.50 -31.89 21.93
C VAL A 611 27.89 -31.28 22.13
N ARG A 612 28.42 -30.67 21.06
CA ARG A 612 29.68 -29.90 21.08
C ARG A 612 29.46 -28.57 20.37
N LEU A 613 30.01 -27.49 20.92
CA LEU A 613 29.96 -26.16 20.31
C LEU A 613 31.36 -25.56 20.29
N THR A 614 31.76 -25.04 19.13
CA THR A 614 33.02 -24.29 18.97
C THR A 614 32.76 -22.93 18.34
N ARG A 615 33.61 -21.94 18.63
CA ARG A 615 33.69 -20.65 17.97
C ARG A 615 35.11 -20.45 17.47
N ASP A 616 35.29 -20.27 16.18
CA ASP A 616 36.61 -20.17 15.51
C ASP A 616 37.53 -21.35 15.89
N GLY A 617 36.93 -22.55 16.01
CA GLY A 617 37.60 -23.79 16.44
C GLY A 617 37.85 -23.93 17.95
N ALA A 618 37.57 -22.92 18.77
CA ALA A 618 37.72 -22.98 20.23
C ALA A 618 36.40 -23.41 20.91
N PRO A 619 36.41 -24.30 21.92
CA PRO A 619 35.18 -24.72 22.62
C PRO A 619 34.44 -23.56 23.30
N VAL A 620 33.11 -23.56 23.20
CA VAL A 620 32.22 -22.58 23.86
C VAL A 620 31.46 -23.26 25.00
N THR A 621 31.40 -22.59 26.16
CA THR A 621 30.64 -23.09 27.32
C THR A 621 29.14 -22.93 27.09
N LEU A 622 28.40 -24.03 27.20
CA LEU A 622 26.95 -24.07 27.20
C LEU A 622 26.42 -24.01 28.64
N ARG A 623 25.41 -23.19 28.92
CA ARG A 623 24.72 -23.14 30.21
C ARG A 623 23.64 -24.20 30.25
N GLY A 624 23.47 -24.81 31.43
CA GLY A 624 22.44 -25.83 31.67
C GLY A 624 22.93 -27.28 31.55
N ILE A 625 24.22 -27.52 31.29
CA ILE A 625 24.79 -28.87 31.18
C ILE A 625 26.11 -29.01 31.96
N ASP A 626 26.33 -30.18 32.55
CA ASP A 626 27.61 -30.62 33.13
C ASP A 626 28.21 -31.72 32.24
N GLY A 627 28.96 -31.31 31.20
CA GLY A 627 29.60 -32.21 30.22
C GLY A 627 28.89 -32.23 28.85
N ASP A 628 29.34 -33.11 27.95
CA ASP A 628 28.90 -33.10 26.54
C ASP A 628 27.59 -33.86 26.28
N VAL A 629 27.04 -34.59 27.25
CA VAL A 629 25.88 -35.49 27.04
C VAL A 629 24.62 -34.87 27.63
N VAL A 630 23.54 -34.85 26.84
CA VAL A 630 22.25 -34.24 27.19
C VAL A 630 21.10 -35.18 26.87
N GLU A 631 20.02 -35.09 27.66
CA GLU A 631 18.72 -35.65 27.28
C GLU A 631 18.10 -34.73 26.23
N THR A 632 17.62 -35.28 25.12
CA THR A 632 17.03 -34.53 24.00
C THR A 632 15.52 -34.80 23.88
N PRO A 633 14.72 -33.82 23.43
CA PRO A 633 15.12 -32.49 22.95
C PRO A 633 15.65 -31.59 24.07
N ALA A 634 16.77 -30.90 23.79
CA ALA A 634 17.43 -29.98 24.72
C ALA A 634 17.48 -28.58 24.12
N GLU A 635 17.30 -27.56 24.96
CA GLU A 635 17.55 -26.15 24.65
C GLU A 635 18.60 -25.63 25.64
N LEU A 636 19.72 -25.13 25.12
CA LEU A 636 20.91 -24.74 25.87
C LEU A 636 21.25 -23.28 25.55
N GLU A 637 21.71 -22.52 26.54
CA GLU A 637 22.07 -21.12 26.35
C GLU A 637 23.58 -20.92 26.23
N LEU A 638 24.00 -19.92 25.45
CA LEU A 638 25.40 -19.51 25.31
C LEU A 638 25.52 -17.98 25.33
N GLU A 639 26.70 -17.48 25.68
CA GLU A 639 27.04 -16.07 25.48
C GLU A 639 27.59 -15.88 24.05
N VAL A 640 27.00 -14.93 23.32
CA VAL A 640 27.31 -14.68 21.91
C VAL A 640 28.23 -13.49 21.77
N VAL A 641 29.27 -13.66 20.97
CA VAL A 641 30.19 -12.61 20.52
C VAL A 641 30.53 -12.86 19.04
N PRO A 642 31.14 -11.90 18.32
CA PRO A 642 31.57 -12.13 16.94
C PRO A 642 32.45 -13.36 16.77
N GLY A 643 32.24 -14.11 15.69
CA GLY A 643 32.99 -15.32 15.32
C GLY A 643 32.16 -16.34 14.56
N THR A 644 32.81 -17.40 14.08
CA THR A 644 32.16 -18.51 13.37
C THR A 644 31.86 -19.64 14.34
N TYR A 645 30.58 -19.91 14.58
CA TYR A 645 30.10 -20.95 15.48
C TYR A 645 29.81 -22.24 14.73
N VAL A 646 30.31 -23.37 15.23
CA VAL A 646 30.00 -24.70 14.73
C VAL A 646 29.45 -25.56 15.87
N ALA A 647 28.19 -25.96 15.76
CA ALA A 647 27.56 -26.89 16.68
C ALA A 647 27.45 -28.27 16.06
N ILE A 648 27.69 -29.32 16.84
CA ILE A 648 27.62 -30.72 16.42
C ILE A 648 26.81 -31.49 17.46
N VAL A 649 25.85 -32.30 17.01
CA VAL A 649 25.15 -33.30 17.84
C VAL A 649 25.38 -34.70 17.28
N GLU A 650 25.49 -35.68 18.18
CA GLU A 650 25.65 -37.10 17.87
C GLU A 650 24.64 -37.90 18.71
N ASP A 651 23.78 -38.72 18.08
CA ASP A 651 22.89 -39.64 18.79
C ASP A 651 23.71 -40.80 19.37
N LEU A 652 23.62 -40.99 20.69
CA LEU A 652 24.45 -41.99 21.39
C LEU A 652 24.08 -43.45 21.07
N THR A 653 22.91 -43.69 20.50
CA THR A 653 22.43 -45.02 20.16
C THR A 653 22.68 -45.36 18.70
N SER A 654 22.32 -44.48 17.77
CA SER A 654 22.52 -44.74 16.33
C SER A 654 23.92 -44.36 15.85
N GLY A 655 24.57 -43.38 16.49
CA GLY A 655 25.81 -42.78 16.02
C GLY A 655 25.61 -41.75 14.89
N ASP A 656 24.37 -41.46 14.52
CA ASP A 656 24.07 -40.44 13.51
C ASP A 656 24.42 -39.05 14.05
N THR A 657 24.92 -38.18 13.17
CA THR A 657 25.38 -36.83 13.54
C THR A 657 24.72 -35.75 12.69
N ASP A 658 24.56 -34.56 13.27
CA ASP A 658 24.25 -33.33 12.54
C ASP A 658 25.20 -32.22 12.98
N ALA A 659 25.48 -31.29 12.06
CA ALA A 659 26.35 -30.15 12.31
C ALA A 659 25.80 -28.90 11.63
N VAL A 660 25.90 -27.76 12.29
CA VAL A 660 25.47 -26.45 11.76
C VAL A 660 26.56 -25.41 11.98
N GLU A 661 26.79 -24.58 10.97
CA GLU A 661 27.72 -23.46 11.02
C GLU A 661 26.97 -22.13 10.87
N ILE A 662 27.23 -21.19 11.79
CA ILE A 662 26.68 -19.83 11.74
C ILE A 662 27.79 -18.82 12.02
N THR A 663 27.88 -17.78 11.20
CA THR A 663 28.80 -16.66 11.43
C THR A 663 28.07 -15.50 12.10
N VAL A 664 28.61 -15.02 13.22
CA VAL A 664 28.17 -13.80 13.91
C VAL A 664 29.17 -12.69 13.61
N GLY A 665 28.72 -11.62 12.96
CA GLY A 665 29.55 -10.46 12.64
C GLY A 665 29.68 -9.44 13.78
N GLU A 666 30.51 -8.43 13.58
CA GLU A 666 30.39 -7.16 14.31
C GLU A 666 29.39 -6.25 13.58
N PRO A 667 28.56 -5.47 14.29
CA PRO A 667 27.66 -4.51 13.66
C PRO A 667 28.45 -3.54 12.78
N GLY A 668 28.06 -3.45 11.51
CA GLY A 668 28.67 -2.53 10.55
C GLY A 668 28.33 -1.07 10.85
N VAL A 669 28.93 -0.17 10.05
CA VAL A 669 28.49 1.24 10.01
C VAL A 669 27.27 1.33 9.13
N LEU A 670 26.14 1.76 9.68
CA LEU A 670 24.92 2.00 8.92
C LEU A 670 25.19 3.11 7.89
N LYS A 671 25.11 2.75 6.61
CA LYS A 671 25.13 3.70 5.50
C LYS A 671 23.69 3.95 5.10
N SER A 672 23.26 5.20 5.16
CA SER A 672 21.94 5.62 4.69
C SER A 672 22.14 6.65 3.60
N TYR A 673 21.44 6.50 2.48
CA TYR A 673 21.28 7.59 1.53
C TYR A 673 20.31 8.61 2.12
N VAL A 674 20.69 9.88 2.08
CA VAL A 674 19.87 10.98 2.59
C VAL A 674 19.53 11.92 1.44
N LYS A 675 18.32 12.48 1.48
CA LYS A 675 17.95 13.58 0.59
C LYS A 675 18.43 14.87 1.22
N GLU A 676 19.46 15.48 0.64
CA GLU A 676 19.94 16.79 1.06
C GLU A 676 19.21 17.92 0.32
N LEU A 677 18.66 18.86 1.06
CA LEU A 677 18.16 20.12 0.49
C LEU A 677 19.28 21.17 0.54
N GLY A 678 19.68 21.66 -0.63
CA GLY A 678 20.64 22.75 -0.79
C GLY A 678 20.02 23.96 -1.48
N LEU A 679 20.28 25.15 -0.94
CA LEU A 679 19.96 26.44 -1.54
C LEU A 679 21.23 26.99 -2.19
N LEU A 680 21.11 27.40 -3.46
CA LEU A 680 22.19 28.00 -4.23
C LEU A 680 21.99 29.51 -4.33
N LEU A 681 23.05 30.28 -4.08
CA LEU A 681 23.12 31.70 -4.35
C LEU A 681 23.66 31.94 -5.77
N ALA A 682 23.53 33.18 -6.24
CA ALA A 682 24.07 33.57 -7.52
C ALA A 682 25.60 33.33 -7.55
N SER A 683 26.06 32.57 -8.55
CA SER A 683 27.45 32.11 -8.76
C SER A 683 27.85 30.83 -8.02
N ASP A 684 26.95 30.21 -7.25
CA ASP A 684 27.19 28.88 -6.72
C ASP A 684 27.12 27.84 -7.86
N HIS A 685 27.86 26.75 -7.72
CA HIS A 685 27.88 25.66 -8.67
C HIS A 685 28.02 24.34 -7.93
N ILE A 686 27.16 23.38 -8.27
CA ILE A 686 27.16 22.04 -7.68
C ILE A 686 27.13 20.98 -8.78
N THR A 687 27.94 19.95 -8.62
CA THR A 687 27.96 18.73 -9.41
C THR A 687 27.74 17.51 -8.54
N LEU A 688 27.38 16.37 -9.15
CA LEU A 688 27.30 15.08 -8.47
C LEU A 688 28.58 14.80 -7.66
N ASP A 689 29.75 14.95 -8.29
CA ASP A 689 31.05 14.72 -7.63
C ASP A 689 31.30 15.67 -6.45
N SER A 690 31.00 16.97 -6.62
CA SER A 690 31.25 17.96 -5.56
C SER A 690 30.32 17.79 -4.35
N ALA A 691 29.16 17.16 -4.57
CA ALA A 691 28.14 16.90 -3.57
C ALA A 691 28.21 15.48 -2.99
N ASP A 692 29.09 14.61 -3.51
CA ASP A 692 29.08 13.17 -3.24
C ASP A 692 27.66 12.56 -3.38
N ALA A 693 26.93 13.01 -4.41
CA ALA A 693 25.51 12.70 -4.60
C ALA A 693 25.28 11.70 -5.75
N LEU A 694 24.29 10.81 -5.58
CA LEU A 694 23.86 9.90 -6.65
C LEU A 694 23.02 10.60 -7.73
N THR A 695 22.22 11.58 -7.31
CA THR A 695 21.28 12.32 -8.16
C THR A 695 21.15 13.76 -7.69
N LEU A 696 21.04 14.69 -8.63
CA LEU A 696 20.63 16.07 -8.34
C LEU A 696 19.22 16.30 -8.88
N ARG A 697 18.40 17.05 -8.13
CA ARG A 697 17.07 17.48 -8.56
C ARG A 697 16.90 18.96 -8.25
N VAL A 698 16.39 19.71 -9.21
CA VAL A 698 15.98 21.10 -9.00
C VAL A 698 14.55 21.08 -8.46
N LEU A 699 14.30 21.84 -7.39
CA LEU A 699 12.96 22.02 -6.82
C LEU A 699 12.43 23.41 -7.17
N PRO A 700 11.12 23.54 -7.45
CA PRO A 700 10.53 24.84 -7.78
C PRO A 700 10.46 25.75 -6.55
N ALA A 701 10.32 25.15 -5.37
CA ALA A 701 10.22 25.83 -4.09
C ALA A 701 10.63 24.89 -2.94
N VAL A 702 10.70 25.41 -1.71
CA VAL A 702 10.94 24.61 -0.49
C VAL A 702 9.66 24.00 0.08
N ASP A 703 8.51 24.19 -0.58
CA ASP A 703 7.20 23.77 -0.08
C ASP A 703 7.11 22.26 0.15
N GLU A 704 7.65 21.43 -0.75
CA GLU A 704 7.64 19.97 -0.60
C GLU A 704 8.38 19.54 0.68
N SER A 705 9.62 20.01 0.88
CA SER A 705 10.39 19.72 2.09
C SER A 705 9.75 20.31 3.35
N PHE A 706 9.11 21.47 3.23
CA PHE A 706 8.38 22.08 4.34
C PHE A 706 7.17 21.24 4.75
N GLN A 707 6.36 20.79 3.78
CA GLN A 707 5.19 19.95 4.06
C GLN A 707 5.60 18.58 4.63
N CYS A 708 6.72 18.01 4.17
CA CYS A 708 7.28 16.78 4.74
C CYS A 708 7.63 16.97 6.23
N LEU A 709 8.41 18.01 6.56
CA LEU A 709 8.77 18.36 7.93
C LEU A 709 7.54 18.61 8.82
N LEU A 710 6.55 19.35 8.30
CA LEU A 710 5.31 19.64 9.01
C LEU A 710 4.50 18.38 9.29
N THR A 711 4.27 17.56 8.26
CA THR A 711 3.49 16.31 8.35
C THR A 711 4.13 15.34 9.32
N ALA A 712 5.46 15.15 9.21
CA ALA A 712 6.19 14.27 10.10
C ALA A 712 6.16 14.78 11.56
N THR A 713 6.30 16.09 11.79
CA THR A 713 6.21 16.67 13.15
C THR A 713 4.79 16.57 13.72
N ALA A 714 3.77 16.78 12.87
CA ALA A 714 2.36 16.59 13.21
C ALA A 714 1.97 15.12 13.43
N GLY A 715 2.85 14.18 13.09
CA GLY A 715 2.67 12.72 13.19
C GLY A 715 3.24 12.05 14.44
N TYR A 716 3.85 12.76 15.42
CA TYR A 716 4.45 12.11 16.61
C TYR A 716 3.52 11.13 17.37
N ALA A 717 3.98 9.90 17.62
CA ALA A 717 3.16 8.85 18.25
C ALA A 717 3.13 8.94 19.79
N HIS A 718 4.29 9.22 20.42
CA HIS A 718 4.42 9.39 21.87
C HIS A 718 4.47 10.88 22.20
N LEU A 719 3.65 11.35 23.14
CA LEU A 719 3.39 12.79 23.29
C LEU A 719 3.54 13.27 24.73
N CYS A 720 4.75 13.75 25.08
CA CYS A 720 4.91 14.67 26.21
C CYS A 720 4.29 16.06 25.88
N CYS A 721 4.29 17.00 26.83
CA CYS A 721 3.80 18.37 26.60
C CYS A 721 4.53 19.07 25.45
N GLU A 722 5.86 19.00 25.41
CA GLU A 722 6.64 19.61 24.33
C GLU A 722 6.25 19.05 22.94
N GLN A 723 6.17 17.71 22.81
CA GLN A 723 5.79 17.05 21.55
C GLN A 723 4.34 17.35 21.15
N THR A 724 3.44 17.48 22.14
CA THR A 724 2.04 17.86 21.89
C THR A 724 1.97 19.29 21.36
N ALA A 725 2.69 20.24 21.96
CA ALA A 725 2.77 21.60 21.47
C ALA A 725 3.49 21.72 20.11
N ALA A 726 4.52 20.90 19.85
CA ALA A 726 5.19 20.82 18.55
C ALA A 726 4.24 20.30 17.45
N LYS A 727 3.39 19.31 17.75
CA LYS A 727 2.32 18.87 16.83
C LYS A 727 1.36 20.00 16.51
N ILE A 728 0.91 20.73 17.54
CA ILE A 728 -0.01 21.86 17.37
C ILE A 728 0.64 22.96 16.52
N LEU A 729 1.92 23.24 16.75
CA LEU A 729 2.71 24.18 15.96
C LEU A 729 2.75 23.74 14.49
N ALA A 730 3.15 22.50 14.23
CA ALA A 730 3.22 21.96 12.88
C ALA A 730 1.86 22.01 12.19
N ALA A 731 0.80 21.52 12.85
CA ALA A 731 -0.57 21.57 12.33
C ALA A 731 -1.08 23.01 12.09
N THR A 732 -0.65 23.98 12.91
CA THR A 732 -0.95 25.39 12.68
C THR A 732 -0.39 25.86 11.33
N PHE A 733 0.85 25.50 11.03
CA PHE A 733 1.46 25.86 9.74
C PHE A 733 0.99 24.99 8.58
N MET A 734 0.62 23.72 8.80
CA MET A 734 -0.08 22.91 7.80
C MET A 734 -1.38 23.58 7.37
N TYR A 735 -2.18 24.04 8.34
CA TYR A 735 -3.43 24.75 8.06
C TYR A 735 -3.21 26.05 7.28
N LEU A 736 -2.17 26.81 7.63
CA LEU A 736 -1.84 28.08 6.99
C LEU A 736 -1.26 27.91 5.59
N ALA A 737 -0.51 26.84 5.35
CA ALA A 737 0.21 26.60 4.09
C ALA A 737 -0.60 25.78 3.08
N SER A 738 -1.58 25.01 3.52
CA SER A 738 -2.36 24.12 2.65
C SER A 738 -3.47 24.85 1.89
N GLU A 739 -3.63 24.50 0.62
CA GLU A 739 -4.79 24.84 -0.22
C GLU A 739 -5.87 23.76 -0.21
N SER A 740 -5.57 22.57 0.34
CA SER A 740 -6.46 21.41 0.39
C SER A 740 -7.39 21.46 1.60
N ASP A 741 -8.70 21.34 1.36
CA ASP A 741 -9.71 21.24 2.42
C ASP A 741 -9.52 20.01 3.31
N SER A 742 -8.99 18.90 2.75
CA SER A 742 -8.74 17.67 3.49
C SER A 742 -7.60 17.87 4.50
N GLU A 743 -6.48 18.42 4.06
CA GLU A 743 -5.33 18.69 4.94
C GLU A 743 -5.66 19.73 6.00
N ARG A 744 -6.42 20.78 5.65
CA ARG A 744 -6.93 21.75 6.62
C ARG A 744 -7.84 21.10 7.67
N ARG A 745 -8.64 20.11 7.28
CA ARG A 745 -9.46 19.33 8.22
C ARG A 745 -8.59 18.49 9.16
N THR A 746 -7.61 17.77 8.62
CA THR A 746 -6.65 17.00 9.43
C THR A 746 -5.89 17.89 10.41
N ALA A 747 -5.35 19.03 9.94
CA ALA A 747 -4.66 20.00 10.79
C ALA A 747 -5.58 20.55 11.90
N LYS A 748 -6.83 20.86 11.58
CA LYS A 748 -7.84 21.28 12.55
C LYS A 748 -8.05 20.21 13.63
N GLU A 749 -8.20 18.95 13.25
CA GLU A 749 -8.39 17.84 14.20
C GLU A 749 -7.19 17.68 15.14
N ILE A 750 -5.97 17.78 14.60
CA ILE A 750 -4.74 17.72 15.40
C ILE A 750 -4.68 18.87 16.41
N ILE A 751 -4.99 20.10 16.00
CA ILE A 751 -4.99 21.26 16.91
C ILE A 751 -6.03 21.07 18.01
N LEU A 752 -7.26 20.69 17.66
CA LEU A 752 -8.34 20.48 18.64
C LEU A 752 -7.95 19.40 19.67
N ALA A 753 -7.48 18.24 19.20
CA ALA A 753 -7.08 17.14 20.06
C ALA A 753 -5.86 17.50 20.93
N GLY A 754 -4.89 18.22 20.36
CA GLY A 754 -3.70 18.69 21.05
C GLY A 754 -4.03 19.65 22.20
N ILE A 755 -4.90 20.64 21.96
CA ILE A 755 -5.32 21.59 23.00
C ILE A 755 -6.03 20.89 24.16
N GLU A 756 -6.93 19.94 23.87
CA GLU A 756 -7.57 19.14 24.92
C GLU A 756 -6.57 18.30 25.72
N ARG A 757 -5.48 17.86 25.09
CA ARG A 757 -4.39 17.16 25.78
C ARG A 757 -3.57 18.11 26.66
N GLU A 758 -3.20 19.29 26.15
CA GLU A 758 -2.45 20.31 26.92
C GLU A 758 -3.20 20.79 28.16
N LYS A 759 -4.53 20.89 28.09
CA LYS A 759 -5.39 21.19 29.26
C LYS A 759 -5.23 20.18 30.40
N LYS A 760 -4.88 18.93 30.09
CA LYS A 760 -4.63 17.89 31.11
C LYS A 760 -3.23 17.99 31.71
N MET A 761 -2.30 18.64 31.01
CA MET A 761 -0.89 18.76 31.40
C MET A 761 -0.56 20.10 32.05
N ILE A 762 -1.37 21.15 31.84
CA ILE A 762 -1.19 22.41 32.56
C ILE A 762 -1.46 22.25 34.06
N ARG A 763 -0.65 22.90 34.89
CA ARG A 763 -0.86 23.10 36.32
C ARG A 763 -0.99 24.60 36.56
N PRO A 764 -2.19 25.08 36.97
CA PRO A 764 -2.45 26.51 37.12
C PRO A 764 -1.39 27.22 37.97
N GLY A 765 -0.84 28.32 37.44
CA GLY A 765 0.18 29.13 38.10
C GLY A 765 1.56 28.47 38.27
N ARG A 766 1.80 27.31 37.65
CA ARG A 766 3.08 26.58 37.74
C ARG A 766 3.70 26.26 36.38
N GLY A 767 2.90 25.87 35.38
CA GLY A 767 3.38 25.43 34.07
C GLY A 767 2.90 24.02 33.70
N PHE A 768 3.50 23.41 32.68
CA PHE A 768 3.12 22.10 32.14
C PHE A 768 3.90 20.94 32.80
N VAL A 769 3.19 19.88 33.17
CA VAL A 769 3.80 18.58 33.46
C VAL A 769 4.12 17.84 32.16
N MET A 770 5.04 16.87 32.20
CA MET A 770 5.50 16.19 30.98
C MET A 770 4.42 15.28 30.39
N TYR A 771 3.67 14.57 31.24
CA TYR A 771 2.55 13.70 30.83
C TYR A 771 1.34 13.90 31.76
N PRO A 772 0.11 13.61 31.31
CA PRO A 772 -1.10 13.82 32.14
C PRO A 772 -1.03 13.16 33.52
N GLU A 773 -0.44 11.96 33.60
CA GLU A 773 -0.34 11.12 34.80
C GLU A 773 0.82 11.52 35.73
N THR A 774 1.68 12.45 35.32
CA THR A 774 2.89 12.81 36.09
C THR A 774 2.64 13.97 37.05
N ASP A 775 3.27 13.88 38.22
CA ASP A 775 3.31 14.95 39.22
C ASP A 775 4.66 15.65 39.18
N GLY A 776 4.66 16.91 38.71
CA GLY A 776 5.86 17.75 38.66
C GLY A 776 5.98 18.52 37.35
N VAL A 777 6.08 19.85 37.43
CA VAL A 777 6.37 20.70 36.28
C VAL A 777 7.85 20.56 35.94
N ASN A 778 8.15 20.19 34.70
CA ASN A 778 9.51 20.22 34.20
C ASN A 778 9.77 21.60 33.57
N ASP A 779 10.72 22.35 34.14
CA ASP A 779 11.01 23.72 33.71
C ASP A 779 11.37 23.80 32.22
N TYR A 780 12.26 22.92 31.74
CA TYR A 780 12.69 22.89 30.34
C TYR A 780 11.52 22.65 29.37
N TYR A 781 10.80 21.53 29.51
CA TYR A 781 9.72 21.17 28.58
C TYR A 781 8.54 22.13 28.67
N SER A 782 8.25 22.65 29.87
CA SER A 782 7.19 23.64 30.03
C SER A 782 7.53 24.96 29.34
N ARG A 783 8.78 25.43 29.39
CA ARG A 783 9.22 26.64 28.68
C ARG A 783 9.16 26.45 27.15
N ALA A 784 9.55 25.28 26.65
CA ALA A 784 9.44 24.95 25.22
C ALA A 784 7.97 24.94 24.75
N THR A 785 7.09 24.28 25.52
CA THR A 785 5.64 24.20 25.28
C THR A 785 5.02 25.60 25.13
N VAL A 786 5.36 26.54 26.03
CA VAL A 786 4.91 27.95 25.97
C VAL A 786 5.26 28.58 24.62
N ARG A 787 6.53 28.48 24.21
CA ARG A 787 7.01 29.10 22.97
C ARG A 787 6.31 28.54 21.73
N TYR A 788 6.03 27.23 21.72
CA TYR A 788 5.39 26.58 20.59
C TYR A 788 3.91 26.96 20.49
N LEU A 789 3.17 26.88 21.60
CA LEU A 789 1.76 27.24 21.66
C LEU A 789 1.49 28.71 21.31
N TRP A 790 2.42 29.62 21.61
CA TRP A 790 2.26 31.02 21.18
C TRP A 790 2.12 31.20 19.69
N ASN A 791 2.52 30.26 18.83
CA ASN A 791 2.32 30.38 17.39
C ASN A 791 0.84 30.24 16.95
N LEU A 792 -0.06 29.76 17.81
CA LEU A 792 -1.50 29.73 17.55
C LEU A 792 -2.09 31.10 17.22
N HIS A 793 -1.45 32.19 17.66
CA HIS A 793 -1.90 33.54 17.30
C HIS A 793 -1.88 33.83 15.80
N GLN A 794 -1.09 33.08 15.01
CA GLN A 794 -1.06 33.21 13.56
C GLN A 794 -2.42 32.86 12.95
N LEU A 795 -3.12 31.87 13.52
CA LEU A 795 -4.49 31.54 13.12
C LEU A 795 -5.42 32.73 13.36
N GLY A 796 -5.26 33.45 14.48
CA GLY A 796 -6.08 34.62 14.81
C GLY A 796 -6.12 35.73 13.75
N LYS A 797 -5.20 35.73 12.78
CA LYS A 797 -5.15 36.68 11.65
C LYS A 797 -6.09 36.30 10.49
N ILE A 798 -6.64 35.08 10.47
CA ILE A 798 -7.53 34.59 9.40
C ILE A 798 -8.99 34.92 9.72
N SER A 799 -9.64 35.69 8.86
CA SER A 799 -11.05 36.10 9.01
C SER A 799 -12.05 34.93 8.95
N GLU A 800 -11.77 33.93 8.11
CA GLU A 800 -12.69 32.82 7.77
C GLU A 800 -12.53 31.56 8.65
N LEU A 801 -11.84 31.64 9.79
CA LEU A 801 -11.69 30.49 10.68
C LEU A 801 -13.02 30.00 11.28
N SER A 802 -13.20 28.67 11.28
CA SER A 802 -14.31 28.04 12.00
C SER A 802 -14.32 28.42 13.48
N SER A 803 -15.51 28.55 14.08
CA SER A 803 -15.69 28.97 15.48
C SER A 803 -14.93 28.09 16.47
N ASP A 804 -14.92 26.77 16.25
CA ASP A 804 -14.24 25.82 17.13
C ASP A 804 -12.72 25.98 17.07
N LEU A 805 -12.15 26.15 15.87
CA LEU A 805 -10.70 26.34 15.72
C LEU A 805 -10.26 27.69 16.29
N ARG A 806 -11.05 28.76 16.10
CA ARG A 806 -10.81 30.06 16.72
C ARG A 806 -10.82 29.97 18.25
N ARG A 807 -11.79 29.26 18.82
CA ARG A 807 -11.86 29.00 20.27
C ARG A 807 -10.62 28.24 20.75
N ALA A 808 -10.27 27.14 20.09
CA ALA A 808 -9.11 26.33 20.47
C ALA A 808 -7.78 27.10 20.38
N ALA A 809 -7.58 27.92 19.34
CA ALA A 809 -6.39 28.76 19.22
C ALA A 809 -6.30 29.80 20.35
N SER A 810 -7.44 30.41 20.73
CA SER A 810 -7.51 31.34 21.86
C SER A 810 -7.23 30.64 23.19
N GLU A 811 -7.80 29.45 23.41
CA GLU A 811 -7.57 28.66 24.63
C GLU A 811 -6.12 28.21 24.74
N GLY A 812 -5.53 27.70 23.66
CA GLY A 812 -4.12 27.30 23.64
C GLY A 812 -3.16 28.46 23.90
N THR A 813 -3.45 29.64 23.34
CA THR A 813 -2.68 30.85 23.65
C THR A 813 -2.81 31.23 25.13
N ALA A 814 -4.00 31.14 25.72
CA ALA A 814 -4.21 31.42 27.13
C ALA A 814 -3.49 30.41 28.06
N LEU A 815 -3.42 29.13 27.68
CA LEU A 815 -2.61 28.13 28.40
C LEU A 815 -1.12 28.50 28.38
N ALA A 816 -0.62 28.93 27.22
CA ALA A 816 0.75 29.39 27.07
C ALA A 816 1.03 30.63 27.95
N ASP A 817 0.13 31.62 27.95
CA ASP A 817 0.27 32.83 28.75
C ASP A 817 0.29 32.53 30.26
N GLN A 818 -0.57 31.63 30.73
CA GLN A 818 -0.58 31.19 32.12
C GLN A 818 0.73 30.53 32.54
N ALA A 819 1.29 29.64 31.70
CA ALA A 819 2.57 29.01 31.97
C ALA A 819 3.74 29.99 31.83
N ALA A 820 3.66 30.94 30.90
CA ALA A 820 4.67 31.96 30.69
C ALA A 820 4.83 32.87 31.92
N GLU A 821 3.71 33.28 32.53
CA GLU A 821 3.71 34.06 33.77
C GLU A 821 4.44 33.31 34.90
N ALA A 822 4.17 32.01 35.06
CA ALA A 822 4.82 31.16 36.06
C ALA A 822 6.34 31.03 35.83
N HIS A 823 6.79 31.06 34.57
CA HIS A 823 8.19 30.90 34.19
C HIS A 823 8.95 32.23 34.00
N GLY A 824 8.25 33.37 34.10
CA GLY A 824 8.80 34.69 33.78
C GLY A 824 9.24 34.82 32.32
N ILE A 825 8.54 34.17 31.38
CA ILE A 825 8.84 34.26 29.94
C ILE A 825 7.97 35.35 29.33
N GLU A 826 8.60 36.26 28.58
CA GLU A 826 7.90 37.25 27.77
C GLU A 826 7.82 36.79 26.31
N ARG A 827 6.73 37.16 25.62
CA ARG A 827 6.52 36.79 24.21
C ARG A 827 7.51 37.47 23.27
N LEU A 828 7.88 38.71 23.59
CA LEU A 828 8.99 39.44 22.98
C LEU A 828 9.99 39.73 24.10
N PRO A 829 11.13 39.03 24.14
CA PRO A 829 12.05 39.11 25.26
C PRO A 829 12.74 40.47 25.31
N GLN A 830 12.71 41.14 26.47
CA GLN A 830 13.53 42.35 26.71
C GLN A 830 15.03 42.05 26.80
N HIS A 831 15.39 40.81 27.11
CA HIS A 831 16.77 40.33 27.19
C HIS A 831 16.92 39.00 26.45
N ILE A 832 17.81 38.95 25.46
CA ILE A 832 18.08 37.74 24.68
C ILE A 832 18.96 36.79 25.52
N GLN A 833 18.42 35.62 25.85
CA GLN A 833 19.16 34.57 26.57
C GLN A 833 19.39 33.33 25.72
N THR A 834 18.50 33.07 24.76
CA THR A 834 18.52 31.87 23.92
C THR A 834 18.50 32.21 22.43
N ALA A 835 18.90 31.26 21.58
CA ALA A 835 18.81 31.42 20.12
C ALA A 835 17.36 31.65 19.66
N ALA A 836 16.38 31.06 20.34
CA ALA A 836 14.96 31.31 20.09
C ALA A 836 14.55 32.76 20.42
N ASP A 837 15.10 33.34 21.50
CA ASP A 837 14.88 34.76 21.83
C ASP A 837 15.47 35.69 20.78
N ALA A 838 16.69 35.39 20.32
CA ALA A 838 17.35 36.16 19.27
C ALA A 838 16.55 36.10 17.96
N CYS A 839 16.00 34.94 17.62
CA CYS A 839 15.12 34.78 16.45
C CYS A 839 13.80 35.55 16.59
N ALA A 840 13.17 35.53 17.77
CA ALA A 840 11.99 36.34 18.04
C ALA A 840 12.28 37.85 17.90
N ALA A 841 13.42 38.31 18.45
CA ALA A 841 13.87 39.69 18.32
C ALA A 841 14.10 40.08 16.85
N ALA A 842 14.84 39.27 16.08
CA ALA A 842 15.11 39.50 14.67
C ALA A 842 13.82 39.61 13.84
N THR A 843 12.88 38.68 14.03
CA THR A 843 11.60 38.65 13.28
C THR A 843 10.63 39.77 13.68
N SER A 844 10.80 40.34 14.87
CA SER A 844 10.03 41.51 15.34
C SER A 844 10.63 42.87 14.95
N GLY A 845 11.82 42.88 14.33
CA GLY A 845 12.51 44.08 13.85
C GLY A 845 13.67 44.59 14.71
N ASP A 846 14.05 43.92 15.80
CA ASP A 846 15.26 44.23 16.58
C ASP A 846 16.47 43.42 16.07
N ALA A 847 16.94 43.79 14.88
CA ALA A 847 18.07 43.13 14.23
C ALA A 847 19.39 43.27 15.00
N SER A 848 19.59 44.40 15.68
CA SER A 848 20.89 44.73 16.31
C SER A 848 21.20 43.82 17.49
N SER A 849 20.19 43.56 18.34
CA SER A 849 20.36 42.68 19.50
C SER A 849 20.56 41.22 19.09
N ALA A 850 19.82 40.76 18.07
CA ALA A 850 19.95 39.40 17.53
C ALA A 850 21.30 39.15 16.86
N GLU A 851 21.78 40.11 16.06
CA GLU A 851 23.09 40.01 15.41
C GLU A 851 24.22 39.93 16.44
N LYS A 852 24.16 40.75 17.49
CA LYS A 852 25.15 40.70 18.58
C LYS A 852 25.19 39.32 19.24
N TYR A 853 24.03 38.74 19.56
CA TYR A 853 23.94 37.41 20.17
C TYR A 853 24.61 36.33 19.28
N PHE A 854 24.26 36.28 17.99
CA PHE A 854 24.83 35.27 17.10
C PHE A 854 26.30 35.50 16.76
N ALA A 855 26.78 36.75 16.75
CA ALA A 855 28.21 37.04 16.60
C ALA A 855 29.04 36.51 17.77
N GLU A 856 28.47 36.48 18.97
CA GLU A 856 29.09 35.91 20.18
C GLU A 856 28.95 34.37 20.21
N ALA A 857 27.80 33.83 19.77
CA ALA A 857 27.48 32.41 19.86
C ALA A 857 28.10 31.54 18.73
N LEU A 858 28.38 32.11 17.55
CA LEU A 858 28.80 31.37 16.36
C LEU A 858 30.24 31.68 15.94
N ASP A 859 30.86 30.72 15.27
CA ASP A 859 32.13 30.86 14.58
C ASP A 859 31.99 30.47 13.10
N PHE A 860 32.25 31.43 12.22
CA PHE A 860 32.14 31.31 10.76
C PHE A 860 33.49 31.05 10.07
N SER A 861 34.58 30.81 10.83
CA SER A 861 35.95 30.74 10.32
C SER A 861 36.30 29.47 9.53
N GLY A 862 35.56 28.37 9.71
CA GLY A 862 35.72 27.12 8.96
C GLY A 862 34.81 27.04 7.74
N ASP A 863 34.69 25.85 7.13
CA ASP A 863 33.71 25.56 6.06
C ASP A 863 32.30 25.39 6.63
N ASP A 864 32.19 24.72 7.78
CA ASP A 864 30.97 24.65 8.58
C ASP A 864 30.95 25.70 9.69
N VAL A 865 29.76 26.23 9.99
CA VAL A 865 29.58 27.14 11.12
C VAL A 865 29.44 26.33 12.40
N THR A 866 30.20 26.71 13.43
CA THR A 866 30.17 26.00 14.72
C THR A 866 29.61 26.89 15.83
N VAL A 867 28.99 26.25 16.83
CA VAL A 867 28.50 26.93 18.05
C VAL A 867 29.63 26.90 19.08
N ARG A 868 30.02 28.06 19.62
CA ARG A 868 31.23 28.19 20.46
C ARG A 868 31.14 27.48 21.81
N GLU A 869 29.99 27.54 22.45
CA GLU A 869 29.70 26.75 23.66
C GLU A 869 28.91 25.52 23.24
N ILE A 870 29.47 24.32 23.44
CA ILE A 870 28.91 23.06 22.92
C ILE A 870 27.92 22.48 23.94
N PRO A 871 26.58 22.61 23.76
CA PRO A 871 25.60 22.12 24.73
C PRO A 871 25.20 20.66 24.44
N GLY A 872 25.47 20.19 23.22
CA GLY A 872 25.05 18.90 22.66
C GLY A 872 24.68 19.06 21.18
N ARG A 873 24.68 17.97 20.40
CA ARG A 873 24.42 18.04 18.93
C ARG A 873 23.03 18.60 18.59
N VAL A 874 22.02 18.30 19.41
CA VAL A 874 20.64 18.79 19.24
C VAL A 874 20.57 20.31 19.42
N ASP A 875 21.12 20.83 20.53
CA ASP A 875 21.11 22.27 20.79
C ASP A 875 21.92 23.06 19.75
N SER A 876 23.02 22.46 19.26
CA SER A 876 23.78 23.05 18.16
C SER A 876 22.92 23.17 16.90
N ARG A 877 22.22 22.11 16.46
CA ARG A 877 21.32 22.18 15.29
C ARG A 877 20.19 23.20 15.49
N ALA A 878 19.55 23.20 16.66
CA ALA A 878 18.48 24.15 16.96
C ALA A 878 19.01 25.60 16.90
N THR A 879 20.19 25.86 17.47
CA THR A 879 20.84 27.17 17.44
C THR A 879 21.16 27.62 16.01
N LEU A 880 21.73 26.74 15.19
CA LEU A 880 22.03 27.02 13.78
C LEU A 880 20.76 27.29 12.97
N ALA A 881 19.68 26.54 13.21
CA ALA A 881 18.39 26.75 12.54
C ALA A 881 17.76 28.10 12.90
N TYR A 882 17.75 28.47 14.19
CA TYR A 882 17.30 29.80 14.63
C TYR A 882 18.18 30.93 14.11
N ALA A 883 19.50 30.71 14.06
CA ALA A 883 20.44 31.67 13.48
C ALA A 883 20.18 31.88 11.98
N ALA A 884 20.01 30.80 11.22
CA ALA A 884 19.67 30.85 9.80
C ALA A 884 18.38 31.66 9.57
N ALA A 885 17.31 31.34 10.31
CA ALA A 885 16.05 32.05 10.26
C ALA A 885 16.20 33.54 10.56
N SER A 886 17.03 33.88 11.56
CA SER A 886 17.30 35.26 11.96
C SER A 886 18.07 36.04 10.90
N PHE A 887 19.15 35.47 10.36
CA PHE A 887 19.93 36.14 9.31
C PHE A 887 19.11 36.34 8.03
N ILE A 888 18.24 35.40 7.68
CA ILE A 888 17.29 35.56 6.57
C ILE A 888 16.32 36.71 6.85
N ALA A 889 15.71 36.74 8.05
CA ALA A 889 14.79 37.83 8.44
C ALA A 889 15.47 39.22 8.43
N MET A 890 16.76 39.27 8.76
CA MET A 890 17.59 40.48 8.71
C MET A 890 18.18 40.79 7.32
N SER A 891 17.78 40.05 6.28
CA SER A 891 18.31 40.17 4.90
C SER A 891 19.83 39.93 4.76
N GLN A 892 20.46 39.22 5.69
CA GLN A 892 21.86 38.74 5.60
C GLN A 892 21.91 37.36 4.93
N LEU A 893 21.54 37.33 3.64
CA LEU A 893 21.24 36.10 2.90
C LEU A 893 22.39 35.11 2.84
N GLU A 894 23.62 35.57 2.62
CA GLU A 894 24.81 34.71 2.51
C GLU A 894 25.03 33.86 3.77
N LYS A 895 25.01 34.49 4.94
CA LYS A 895 25.11 33.78 6.23
C LYS A 895 23.90 32.89 6.48
N GLY A 896 22.70 33.38 6.15
CA GLY A 896 21.44 32.67 6.33
C GLY A 896 21.37 31.37 5.52
N VAL A 897 21.70 31.43 4.22
CA VAL A 897 21.72 30.28 3.30
C VAL A 897 22.80 29.29 3.70
N ARG A 898 24.00 29.76 4.06
CA ARG A 898 25.08 28.88 4.51
C ARG A 898 24.66 28.03 5.73
N LEU A 899 24.06 28.68 6.73
CA LEU A 899 23.53 27.98 7.91
C LEU A 899 22.33 27.10 7.57
N ALA A 900 21.43 27.56 6.69
CA ALA A 900 20.28 26.78 6.25
C ALA A 900 20.72 25.47 5.61
N ASN A 901 21.66 25.52 4.65
CA ASN A 901 22.23 24.33 4.00
C ASN A 901 22.84 23.36 5.02
N GLN A 902 23.61 23.86 6.00
CA GLN A 902 24.19 23.01 7.04
C GLN A 902 23.13 22.30 7.91
N VAL A 903 21.98 22.94 8.15
CA VAL A 903 20.87 22.37 8.91
C VAL A 903 20.06 21.39 8.06
N THR A 904 19.69 21.77 6.83
CA THR A 904 18.79 20.98 5.98
C THR A 904 19.46 19.72 5.43
N ARG A 905 20.79 19.68 5.31
CA ARG A 905 21.54 18.43 5.03
C ARG A 905 21.38 17.36 6.11
N GLN A 906 20.95 17.75 7.31
CA GLN A 906 20.76 16.82 8.44
C GLN A 906 19.31 16.33 8.57
N PHE A 907 18.43 16.67 7.62
CA PHE A 907 17.09 16.09 7.59
C PHE A 907 17.17 14.58 7.35
N ASN A 908 16.40 13.83 8.13
CA ASN A 908 16.28 12.39 7.94
C ASN A 908 15.34 12.07 6.76
N ASP A 909 15.14 10.78 6.51
CA ASP A 909 14.21 10.22 5.54
C ASP A 909 12.78 10.79 5.61
N GLN A 910 12.33 11.19 6.80
CA GLN A 910 11.02 11.80 7.04
C GLN A 910 11.04 13.34 7.02
N GLY A 911 12.14 13.95 6.59
CA GLY A 911 12.30 15.40 6.52
C GLY A 911 12.42 16.10 7.88
N ARG A 912 12.67 15.36 8.97
CA ARG A 912 12.82 15.88 10.34
C ARG A 912 14.28 15.93 10.78
N LEU A 913 14.55 16.67 11.85
CA LEU A 913 15.79 16.52 12.60
C LEU A 913 15.61 15.49 13.72
N TYR A 914 16.70 15.18 14.41
CA TYR A 914 16.78 14.09 15.38
C TYR A 914 15.76 14.20 16.54
N SER A 915 15.39 15.40 16.96
CA SER A 915 14.55 15.64 18.15
C SER A 915 13.39 16.59 17.87
N THR A 916 12.51 16.74 18.87
CA THR A 916 11.45 17.76 18.85
C THR A 916 12.02 19.17 18.76
N LEU A 917 13.03 19.48 19.57
CA LEU A 917 13.59 20.83 19.70
C LEU A 917 14.17 21.34 18.38
N ASP A 918 15.07 20.56 17.77
CA ASP A 918 15.72 20.94 16.52
C ASP A 918 14.74 20.88 15.34
N SER A 919 13.81 19.93 15.29
CA SER A 919 12.76 19.91 14.25
C SER A 919 11.85 21.14 14.30
N VAL A 920 11.50 21.63 15.49
CA VAL A 920 10.73 22.88 15.63
C VAL A 920 11.56 24.09 15.18
N ALA A 921 12.85 24.15 15.51
CA ALA A 921 13.73 25.20 15.02
C ALA A 921 13.85 25.17 13.49
N ALA A 922 13.89 23.98 12.88
CA ALA A 922 13.85 23.80 11.43
C ALA A 922 12.52 24.29 10.81
N ILE A 923 11.37 24.07 11.46
CA ILE A 923 10.09 24.64 11.01
C ILE A 923 10.18 26.18 10.95
N VAL A 924 10.76 26.81 11.97
CA VAL A 924 10.95 28.27 11.99
C VAL A 924 11.87 28.75 10.87
N LEU A 925 12.96 28.03 10.60
CA LEU A 925 13.83 28.27 9.44
C LEU A 925 13.04 28.20 8.12
N MET A 926 12.30 27.11 7.89
CA MET A 926 11.56 26.91 6.64
C MET A 926 10.47 27.97 6.44
N ILE A 927 9.82 28.43 7.52
CA ILE A 927 8.87 29.55 7.46
C ILE A 927 9.56 30.83 6.98
N GLN A 928 10.76 31.12 7.49
CA GLN A 928 11.50 32.31 7.06
C GLN A 928 12.03 32.20 5.64
N LEU A 929 12.49 31.02 5.22
CA LEU A 929 12.85 30.77 3.83
C LEU A 929 11.67 31.05 2.89
N ARG A 930 10.48 30.54 3.19
CA ARG A 930 9.26 30.82 2.41
C ARG A 930 8.90 32.30 2.41
N SER A 931 8.96 32.94 3.58
CA SER A 931 8.59 34.36 3.73
C SER A 931 9.56 35.32 3.05
N SER A 932 10.82 34.92 2.85
CA SER A 932 11.85 35.75 2.23
C SER A 932 11.73 35.90 0.71
N GLY A 933 10.97 35.03 0.04
CA GLY A 933 10.84 35.01 -1.42
C GLY A 933 12.08 34.53 -2.17
N LEU A 934 13.13 34.07 -1.47
CA LEU A 934 14.37 33.54 -2.07
C LEU A 934 14.14 32.32 -2.96
N VAL A 935 13.02 31.63 -2.76
CA VAL A 935 12.70 30.37 -3.43
C VAL A 935 11.43 30.54 -4.27
N SER A 936 11.52 31.40 -5.29
CA SER A 936 10.44 31.61 -6.27
C SER A 936 10.83 30.99 -7.62
N GLY A 937 9.89 30.28 -8.25
CA GLY A 937 10.10 29.47 -9.47
C GLY A 937 10.44 30.26 -10.75
N GLU A 938 10.67 31.57 -10.66
CA GLU A 938 11.03 32.44 -11.79
C GLU A 938 12.56 32.55 -12.02
N GLY A 939 13.36 31.91 -11.18
CA GLY A 939 14.82 31.87 -11.33
C GLY A 939 15.27 31.25 -12.66
N ARG A 940 16.41 31.74 -13.20
CA ARG A 940 17.13 31.09 -14.30
C ARG A 940 18.38 30.44 -13.76
N LEU A 941 18.67 29.23 -14.21
CA LEU A 941 19.86 28.47 -13.85
C LEU A 941 20.43 27.78 -15.10
N ARG A 942 21.66 27.30 -15.00
CA ARG A 942 22.26 26.40 -15.99
C ARG A 942 22.24 24.98 -15.44
N VAL A 943 21.50 24.10 -16.12
CA VAL A 943 21.50 22.66 -15.86
C VAL A 943 22.32 21.99 -16.94
N ASN A 944 23.35 21.23 -16.57
CA ASN A 944 24.24 20.57 -17.53
C ASN A 944 24.80 21.55 -18.59
N GLY A 945 25.11 22.77 -18.16
CA GLY A 945 25.61 23.85 -19.03
C GLY A 945 24.56 24.57 -19.89
N LYS A 946 23.30 24.13 -19.90
CA LYS A 946 22.20 24.77 -20.65
C LYS A 946 21.38 25.69 -19.75
N GLU A 947 21.26 26.95 -20.14
CA GLU A 947 20.44 27.92 -19.42
C GLU A 947 18.95 27.65 -19.63
N MET A 948 18.18 27.58 -18.55
CA MET A 948 16.74 27.34 -18.54
C MET A 948 16.08 27.92 -17.28
N THR A 949 14.75 27.89 -17.22
CA THR A 949 14.02 28.30 -16.01
C THR A 949 14.02 27.19 -14.96
N VAL A 950 13.79 27.52 -13.68
CA VAL A 950 13.57 26.53 -12.62
C VAL A 950 12.45 25.55 -12.98
N LEU A 951 11.34 26.04 -13.55
CA LEU A 951 10.22 25.20 -13.97
C LEU A 951 10.61 24.21 -15.06
N ASP A 952 11.32 24.65 -16.09
CA ASP A 952 11.82 23.76 -17.15
C ASP A 952 12.75 22.69 -16.57
N ALA A 953 13.66 23.09 -15.67
CA ALA A 953 14.61 22.19 -15.01
C ALA A 953 13.91 21.11 -14.17
N THR A 954 12.79 21.44 -13.51
CA THR A 954 12.01 20.48 -12.71
C THR A 954 11.32 19.41 -13.56
N SER A 955 11.15 19.66 -14.86
CA SER A 955 10.49 18.78 -15.82
C SER A 955 11.45 17.91 -16.66
N LEU A 956 12.76 18.03 -16.43
CA LEU A 956 13.76 17.23 -17.15
C LEU A 956 13.65 15.75 -16.78
N SER A 957 13.56 14.88 -17.80
CA SER A 957 13.70 13.44 -17.66
C SER A 957 15.16 12.98 -17.63
N ASP A 958 16.07 13.79 -18.18
CA ASP A 958 17.50 13.50 -18.24
C ASP A 958 18.15 13.70 -16.86
N GLN A 959 19.19 12.91 -16.56
CA GLN A 959 19.94 13.04 -15.30
C GLN A 959 20.63 14.41 -15.22
N ILE A 960 20.47 15.08 -14.08
CA ILE A 960 21.15 16.34 -13.79
C ILE A 960 22.52 16.03 -13.20
N GLU A 961 23.59 16.38 -13.92
CA GLU A 961 24.99 16.20 -13.52
C GLU A 961 25.57 17.47 -12.87
N SER A 962 25.07 18.65 -13.26
CA SER A 962 25.52 19.95 -12.73
C SER A 962 24.42 21.02 -12.73
N VAL A 963 24.47 21.91 -11.73
CA VAL A 963 23.58 23.08 -11.57
C VAL A 963 24.41 24.30 -11.18
N SER A 964 24.18 25.46 -11.84
CA SER A 964 24.80 26.76 -11.51
C SER A 964 23.96 27.98 -11.83
#